data_AF-A0A8C0M5B3-F1
#
_entry.id   AF-A0A8C0M5B3-F1
#
_cell.length_a   1.000
_cell.length_b   1.000
_cell.length_c   1.000
_cell.angle_alpha   90.00
_cell.angle_beta   90.00
_cell.angle_gamma   90.00
#
_symmetry.space_group_name_H-M   'P 1'
#
loop_
_entity.id
_entity.type
_entity.pdbx_description
1 polymer ?
#
loop_
_entity_poly.entity_id
_entity_poly.type
_entity_poly.pdbx_seq_one_letter_code
_entity_poly.pdbx_strand_id
1 'polypeptide(L)'
;MGLQGTFCFSLGLLLGSVLLVASAPATLEPQGCSDKEQQVTVSHTYKIDVPKSALVQVETDPQPLSDDGASLLVPGEAEEQNIIFRHNIRLQTPQKDCELAGSVQDLLARVKKLEEEMAEVKEQCNAQRCCQGAAGASPPCSGHGSLSPDTCGCICDEGWEGAACERPACPGACSGHGVCVRGVCRCHEDFTSEDCSERRCPGDCSGHGFCDTGECYCEEGFSGLDCAHVVAPQGLQLLKSTENSLLVSWEPSSEVDHYLLSYYPLGQELSGKQIQVPKEQHSYEILGLQPGTKYIVTLRNVKKEVSSSPQHLLATTDLAVLGTAWVTDETENSLDVEWENPPTEVDYYKLQYGPLTGQEVAEVTVPKSSDPKSRYDITGLQPGTEYRITVVPMKGELEGKPILLNGRTEIDSPTNVVTDRVTEDTAVVSWAPVQATIDKYVVRYTSADGDTRDMAVPKEQSSTVLTGLKPGEAYRVYVWAERGNQESKKANTDTLTEIDSPTNLATDRVTEDTATISWDPVQAVIDKYMVHYTSADGDTREVPVGKEQRSTVLTGLRPGVEYTVQVWAQKGARESKKADTKAPTEIDSPKNLVTDRVTEDTATISWDPVQAVIDKYMVRYTSADGDTREVPVGKEQRSTVLTGLRPGVEYTVQVWAQKGARESKKADTKAPTEIDSPQNLVTNRVTEDTATISWDPVRAVIDKYMVRYTSADGDTREVPVGKEQSSTVLTGLRPGVEYTVQVWAQKGARESKKADTKALTDIDPPKNLRPSAITQSGGVLTWTSPSAQIDGYILTYQFPDGTIKEIQLGRGDERLELQGLEQGITYPVSLIAFKGDRRSRSVSTTLSTVGARFPHPSDCSQVQQNSNVVSGLYTIYLHGDASRPLQVYCDMDTDGGGWIVFQRRNTGQLDFFKRWRTYVEGFGDPMKEFWLGLDKLHNLTTGTPTRYEVRVDLQTANESAYAVYDLFQVASSKERYRLTVGKYRGTAGDALTYHNGWKFTTFDRDNDIALSNCALTHHGGWWYKNCHLANPNGRYGETKHSEGVNWEPWKGHEFSIPYVELKIRPHGYSGEHVLDRKKRTLGENSRTF
;
A
#
# COMPACT_ATOMS: atom_id res chain seq x y z
N MET A 1 1.33 -35.89 18.10
CA MET A 1 -0.02 -36.50 18.23
C MET A 1 -0.65 -36.47 16.84
N GLY A 2 -1.16 -37.55 16.24
CA GLY A 2 -1.05 -38.99 16.52
C GLY A 2 -0.89 -39.74 15.17
N LEU A 3 -0.14 -40.84 15.10
CA LEU A 3 -0.60 -42.24 15.31
C LEU A 3 -1.32 -42.87 14.10
N GLN A 4 -0.60 -43.78 13.42
CA GLN A 4 -1.01 -45.12 12.92
C GLN A 4 -2.22 -45.26 11.93
N GLY A 5 -2.26 -46.25 11.03
CA GLY A 5 -1.24 -47.24 10.63
C GLY A 5 -1.78 -48.39 9.75
N THR A 6 -0.91 -48.91 8.86
CA THR A 6 -0.71 -50.35 8.48
C THR A 6 -1.88 -51.36 8.41
N PHE A 7 -2.11 -52.04 7.26
CA PHE A 7 -1.75 -53.49 7.01
C PHE A 7 -2.42 -54.16 5.76
N CYS A 8 -1.75 -55.23 5.25
CA CYS A 8 -2.23 -56.39 4.43
C CYS A 8 -2.79 -56.18 2.99
N PHE A 9 -2.47 -56.99 1.95
CA PHE A 9 -2.55 -58.48 1.73
C PHE A 9 -4.01 -59.00 1.65
N SER A 10 -4.49 -59.85 0.69
CA SER A 10 -3.87 -60.52 -0.48
C SER A 10 -4.87 -61.29 -1.40
N LEU A 11 -4.50 -61.51 -2.68
CA LEU A 11 -4.74 -62.67 -3.59
C LEU A 11 -6.18 -63.14 -4.01
N GLY A 12 -6.36 -63.40 -5.32
CA GLY A 12 -7.44 -64.21 -5.96
C GLY A 12 -7.78 -63.71 -7.39
N LEU A 13 -7.70 -64.42 -8.54
CA LEU A 13 -8.10 -65.79 -8.97
C LEU A 13 -9.64 -65.94 -9.02
N LEU A 14 -10.34 -66.38 -10.10
CA LEU A 14 -9.97 -67.06 -11.36
C LEU A 14 -11.07 -67.00 -12.47
N LEU A 15 -10.69 -67.39 -13.72
CA LEU A 15 -11.48 -68.10 -14.78
C LEU A 15 -12.53 -67.40 -15.70
N GLY A 16 -12.69 -67.98 -16.92
CA GLY A 16 -13.67 -67.65 -17.97
C GLY A 16 -13.05 -67.03 -19.25
N SER A 17 -12.44 -67.72 -20.24
CA SER A 17 -12.77 -68.99 -20.95
C SER A 17 -13.97 -68.85 -21.92
N VAL A 18 -13.99 -69.34 -23.18
CA VAL A 18 -13.00 -70.07 -24.04
C VAL A 18 -13.48 -70.10 -25.52
N LEU A 19 -12.59 -70.32 -26.51
CA LEU A 19 -12.73 -70.98 -27.85
C LEU A 19 -11.56 -70.49 -28.77
N LEU A 20 -10.64 -71.28 -29.36
CA LEU A 20 -10.70 -72.50 -30.23
C LEU A 20 -11.22 -72.21 -31.67
N VAL A 21 -10.70 -72.79 -32.77
CA VAL A 21 -9.75 -73.90 -33.06
C VAL A 21 -8.88 -73.51 -34.30
N ALA A 22 -7.79 -74.15 -34.77
CA ALA A 22 -6.94 -75.33 -34.47
C ALA A 22 -5.47 -74.97 -34.92
N SER A 23 -4.47 -75.78 -35.32
CA SER A 23 -4.05 -77.23 -35.40
C SER A 23 -2.52 -77.19 -35.71
N ALA A 24 -1.59 -78.07 -35.30
CA ALA A 24 -1.51 -79.53 -35.05
C ALA A 24 -1.25 -80.39 -36.32
N PRO A 25 -0.50 -81.53 -36.23
CA PRO A 25 0.34 -82.07 -35.12
C PRO A 25 1.84 -81.64 -35.31
N ALA A 26 2.96 -82.30 -34.94
CA ALA A 26 3.36 -83.57 -34.27
C ALA A 26 4.88 -83.49 -33.88
N THR A 27 5.58 -84.40 -33.15
CA THR A 27 5.31 -85.21 -31.92
C THR A 27 6.62 -85.90 -31.45
N LEU A 28 6.86 -85.93 -30.13
CA LEU A 28 7.62 -86.94 -29.32
C LEU A 28 9.17 -87.02 -29.32
N GLU A 29 9.67 -87.32 -28.11
CA GLU A 29 11.03 -87.67 -27.67
C GLU A 29 11.16 -89.22 -27.49
N PRO A 30 12.14 -89.79 -26.74
CA PRO A 30 13.60 -89.81 -26.94
C PRO A 30 14.18 -91.26 -26.91
N GLN A 31 15.46 -91.45 -27.26
CA GLN A 31 16.31 -92.47 -26.60
C GLN A 31 17.82 -92.38 -26.94
N GLY A 32 18.66 -92.71 -25.95
CA GLY A 32 19.74 -93.69 -26.21
C GLY A 32 21.11 -93.21 -26.70
N CYS A 33 21.80 -92.38 -25.92
CA CYS A 33 23.23 -92.66 -25.66
C CYS A 33 23.57 -92.17 -24.25
N SER A 34 23.98 -93.09 -23.38
CA SER A 34 24.16 -92.88 -21.93
C SER A 34 25.61 -93.18 -21.53
N ASP A 35 25.89 -92.89 -20.27
CA ASP A 35 26.97 -93.45 -19.47
C ASP A 35 28.41 -92.96 -19.69
N LYS A 36 28.75 -92.01 -18.81
CA LYS A 36 29.91 -92.02 -17.91
C LYS A 36 31.31 -91.75 -18.49
N GLU A 37 31.96 -90.78 -17.86
CA GLU A 37 33.40 -90.57 -17.92
C GLU A 37 34.18 -91.82 -17.49
N GLN A 38 35.20 -92.20 -18.25
CA GLN A 38 36.28 -93.05 -17.76
C GLN A 38 37.64 -92.56 -18.29
N GLN A 39 38.44 -91.98 -17.40
CA GLN A 39 39.87 -91.77 -17.64
C GLN A 39 40.57 -93.14 -17.63
N VAL A 40 40.73 -93.75 -18.80
CA VAL A 40 41.45 -95.03 -18.93
C VAL A 40 42.95 -94.80 -18.71
N THR A 41 43.41 -95.06 -17.49
CA THR A 41 44.83 -95.03 -17.13
C THR A 41 45.41 -96.43 -17.31
N VAL A 42 46.15 -96.67 -18.39
CA VAL A 42 46.83 -97.95 -18.63
C VAL A 42 48.19 -97.94 -17.93
N SER A 43 48.22 -98.41 -16.68
CA SER A 43 49.48 -98.58 -15.94
C SER A 43 50.09 -99.95 -16.21
N HIS A 44 51.08 -100.01 -17.11
CA HIS A 44 51.98 -101.18 -17.12
C HIS A 44 52.94 -101.09 -15.93
N THR A 45 53.12 -102.20 -15.22
CA THR A 45 54.08 -102.33 -14.12
C THR A 45 54.81 -103.65 -14.29
N TYR A 46 56.01 -103.60 -14.84
CA TYR A 46 56.89 -104.76 -14.98
C TYR A 46 57.94 -104.73 -13.87
N LYS A 47 57.95 -105.77 -13.03
CA LYS A 47 59.05 -106.06 -12.12
C LYS A 47 60.11 -106.84 -12.92
N ILE A 48 61.30 -106.27 -13.06
CA ILE A 48 62.45 -106.97 -13.61
C ILE A 48 63.42 -107.23 -12.46
N ASP A 49 63.56 -108.49 -12.07
CA ASP A 49 64.63 -108.93 -11.18
C ASP A 49 65.93 -108.99 -12.00
N VAL A 50 66.87 -108.07 -11.73
CA VAL A 50 68.12 -107.92 -12.50
C VAL A 50 69.31 -108.50 -11.73
N PRO A 51 69.91 -109.62 -12.18
CA PRO A 51 71.18 -110.10 -11.65
C PRO A 51 72.36 -109.20 -12.09
N LYS A 52 73.45 -109.24 -11.32
CA LYS A 52 74.61 -108.33 -11.41
C LYS A 52 75.31 -108.24 -12.79
N SER A 53 74.89 -107.29 -13.64
CA SER A 53 75.77 -106.66 -14.65
C SER A 53 75.14 -105.43 -15.32
N ALA A 54 75.81 -104.27 -15.23
CA ALA A 54 75.60 -103.04 -16.05
C ALA A 54 74.23 -102.31 -15.91
N LEU A 55 74.12 -100.98 -16.07
CA LEU A 55 75.08 -99.85 -15.94
C LEU A 55 74.28 -98.51 -15.83
N VAL A 56 74.96 -97.42 -15.43
CA VAL A 56 74.49 -96.02 -15.37
C VAL A 56 73.44 -95.67 -14.29
N GLN A 57 73.75 -94.62 -13.51
CA GLN A 57 72.79 -93.79 -12.77
C GLN A 57 73.02 -92.32 -13.14
N VAL A 58 71.94 -91.53 -13.18
CA VAL A 58 71.97 -90.07 -12.99
C VAL A 58 70.73 -89.69 -12.17
N GLU A 59 70.94 -89.03 -11.04
CA GLU A 59 69.90 -88.40 -10.20
C GLU A 59 70.34 -86.93 -9.99
N THR A 60 69.65 -85.95 -10.59
CA THR A 60 68.41 -85.24 -10.17
C THR A 60 68.67 -84.01 -9.31
N ASP A 61 68.01 -82.91 -9.69
CA ASP A 61 68.01 -81.61 -9.00
C ASP A 61 66.73 -81.51 -8.11
N PRO A 62 66.78 -81.06 -6.84
CA PRO A 62 65.65 -81.12 -5.92
C PRO A 62 64.70 -79.91 -5.98
N GLN A 63 63.47 -80.12 -5.52
CA GLN A 63 62.42 -79.10 -5.42
C GLN A 63 62.66 -78.08 -4.28
N PRO A 64 62.06 -76.87 -4.35
CA PRO A 64 61.99 -75.96 -3.21
C PRO A 64 61.10 -76.49 -2.07
N LEU A 65 61.43 -76.08 -0.84
CA LEU A 65 60.67 -76.35 0.38
C LEU A 65 59.77 -75.17 0.78
N SER A 66 58.72 -75.46 1.55
CA SER A 66 58.01 -74.50 2.40
C SER A 66 58.08 -74.94 3.86
N ASP A 67 58.24 -73.99 4.79
CA ASP A 67 58.37 -74.25 6.22
C ASP A 67 57.15 -74.93 6.86
N ASP A 68 57.39 -75.99 7.64
CA ASP A 68 57.20 -75.99 9.11
C ASP A 68 57.78 -77.30 9.70
N GLY A 69 58.42 -77.25 10.88
CA GLY A 69 59.32 -78.35 11.32
C GLY A 69 59.10 -78.91 12.73
N ALA A 70 59.35 -80.23 12.92
CA ALA A 70 59.51 -80.87 14.24
C ALA A 70 60.24 -82.24 14.23
N SER A 71 61.58 -82.22 14.31
CA SER A 71 62.45 -83.04 15.18
C SER A 71 62.21 -84.54 15.53
N LEU A 72 63.28 -85.33 15.34
CA LEU A 72 63.87 -86.41 16.20
C LEU A 72 63.62 -87.93 15.93
N LEU A 73 64.72 -88.59 15.51
CA LEU A 73 65.26 -89.93 15.88
C LEU A 73 64.48 -91.22 15.50
N VAL A 74 64.97 -92.14 14.63
CA VAL A 74 66.19 -93.02 14.66
C VAL A 74 66.01 -94.32 15.48
N PRO A 75 66.43 -95.54 15.03
CA PRO A 75 66.89 -96.02 13.71
C PRO A 75 66.02 -97.18 13.13
N GLY A 76 66.33 -97.64 11.90
CA GLY A 76 65.80 -98.86 11.29
C GLY A 76 66.72 -99.40 10.19
N GLU A 77 66.78 -100.72 10.01
CA GLU A 77 67.78 -101.43 9.19
C GLU A 77 67.56 -101.30 7.66
N ALA A 78 68.56 -101.70 6.88
CA ALA A 78 68.55 -101.62 5.42
C ALA A 78 68.16 -102.97 4.78
N GLU A 79 67.46 -102.92 3.63
CA GLU A 79 67.78 -103.70 2.42
C GLU A 79 66.88 -103.31 1.22
N GLU A 80 67.25 -103.77 0.01
CA GLU A 80 66.50 -103.79 -1.26
C GLU A 80 65.85 -102.48 -1.80
N GLN A 81 66.64 -101.68 -2.52
CA GLN A 81 66.13 -100.64 -3.45
C GLN A 81 65.43 -101.26 -4.67
N ASN A 82 64.10 -101.36 -4.64
CA ASN A 82 63.27 -101.76 -5.79
C ASN A 82 62.73 -100.51 -6.53
N ILE A 83 63.26 -100.20 -7.72
CA ILE A 83 62.87 -99.01 -8.51
C ILE A 83 61.59 -99.28 -9.31
N ILE A 84 60.51 -98.55 -9.01
CA ILE A 84 59.19 -98.73 -9.64
C ILE A 84 58.96 -97.68 -10.73
N PHE A 85 59.17 -98.06 -11.99
CA PHE A 85 58.82 -97.21 -13.13
C PHE A 85 57.31 -97.23 -13.44
N ARG A 86 56.60 -96.16 -13.09
CA ARG A 86 55.21 -95.92 -13.48
C ARG A 86 55.12 -95.10 -14.78
N HIS A 87 54.83 -95.76 -15.89
CA HIS A 87 54.37 -95.07 -17.10
C HIS A 87 52.86 -94.77 -16.99
N ASN A 88 52.53 -93.49 -16.82
CA ASN A 88 51.14 -92.98 -16.81
C ASN A 88 50.80 -92.37 -18.18
N ILE A 89 50.52 -93.19 -19.18
CA ILE A 89 50.08 -92.69 -20.49
C ILE A 89 48.63 -92.23 -20.40
N ARG A 90 48.40 -90.91 -20.43
CA ARG A 90 47.08 -90.29 -20.53
C ARG A 90 46.78 -89.95 -21.98
N LEU A 91 45.91 -90.74 -22.63
CA LEU A 91 45.39 -90.43 -23.96
C LEU A 91 44.11 -89.58 -23.82
N GLN A 92 44.11 -88.38 -24.41
CA GLN A 92 42.87 -87.65 -24.71
C GLN A 92 42.56 -87.79 -26.19
N THR A 93 41.35 -88.28 -26.51
CA THR A 93 40.88 -88.42 -27.89
C THR A 93 40.26 -87.10 -28.38
N PRO A 94 40.65 -86.58 -29.56
CA PRO A 94 39.99 -85.41 -30.14
C PRO A 94 38.54 -85.72 -30.54
N GLN A 95 37.66 -84.72 -30.46
CA GLN A 95 36.24 -84.87 -30.75
C GLN A 95 35.92 -84.47 -32.20
N LYS A 96 35.11 -85.28 -32.91
CA LYS A 96 34.78 -85.22 -34.36
C LYS A 96 35.99 -85.63 -35.23
N ASP A 97 36.20 -86.91 -35.53
CA ASP A 97 35.33 -87.68 -36.43
C ASP A 97 35.05 -89.13 -35.99
N CYS A 98 33.91 -89.68 -36.43
CA CYS A 98 33.36 -90.94 -35.96
C CYS A 98 33.55 -92.12 -36.93
N GLU A 99 34.80 -92.50 -37.29
CA GLU A 99 35.00 -93.67 -38.16
C GLU A 99 36.24 -94.58 -37.87
N LEU A 100 36.99 -94.38 -36.77
CA LEU A 100 38.16 -95.24 -36.46
C LEU A 100 38.12 -96.02 -35.13
N ALA A 101 37.02 -95.96 -34.36
CA ALA A 101 36.94 -96.58 -33.04
C ALA A 101 36.95 -98.14 -33.06
N GLY A 102 36.52 -98.78 -34.15
CA GLY A 102 36.37 -100.25 -34.22
C GLY A 102 37.67 -101.04 -34.38
N SER A 103 38.74 -100.43 -34.92
CA SER A 103 39.97 -101.15 -35.29
C SER A 103 40.85 -101.51 -34.08
N VAL A 104 40.80 -100.69 -33.02
CA VAL A 104 41.72 -100.80 -31.88
C VAL A 104 41.36 -101.97 -30.94
N GLN A 105 40.10 -102.41 -30.90
CA GLN A 105 39.67 -103.52 -30.04
C GLN A 105 40.03 -104.92 -30.58
N ASP A 106 40.08 -105.14 -31.90
CA ASP A 106 40.45 -106.44 -32.49
C ASP A 106 41.94 -106.78 -32.25
N LEU A 107 42.82 -105.78 -32.31
CA LEU A 107 44.25 -105.95 -32.04
C LEU A 107 44.54 -106.36 -30.59
N LEU A 108 43.82 -105.78 -29.62
CA LEU A 108 43.95 -106.11 -28.20
C LEU A 108 43.48 -107.54 -27.87
N ALA A 109 42.55 -108.11 -28.66
CA ALA A 109 42.12 -109.50 -28.51
C ALA A 109 43.14 -110.52 -29.07
N ARG A 110 43.97 -110.12 -30.04
CA ARG A 110 44.95 -111.01 -30.71
C ARG A 110 46.23 -111.24 -29.90
N VAL A 111 46.75 -110.20 -29.23
CA VAL A 111 47.98 -110.31 -28.43
C VAL A 111 47.79 -111.29 -27.26
N LYS A 112 46.64 -111.19 -26.58
CA LYS A 112 46.30 -111.97 -25.37
C LYS A 112 46.10 -113.48 -25.60
N LYS A 113 46.29 -113.98 -26.82
CA LYS A 113 46.14 -115.40 -27.17
C LYS A 113 47.49 -116.12 -27.37
N LEU A 114 48.56 -115.41 -27.74
CA LEU A 114 49.88 -116.02 -27.94
C LEU A 114 50.69 -116.14 -26.63
N GLU A 115 50.30 -115.43 -25.58
CA GLU A 115 50.91 -115.54 -24.25
C GLU A 115 50.57 -116.86 -23.53
N GLU A 116 49.51 -117.56 -23.94
CA GLU A 116 49.14 -118.88 -23.39
C GLU A 116 49.91 -120.05 -24.06
N GLU A 117 50.34 -119.90 -25.32
CA GLU A 117 50.95 -120.99 -26.11
C GLU A 117 52.47 -121.18 -25.86
N MET A 118 53.10 -120.34 -25.03
CA MET A 118 54.52 -120.49 -24.63
C MET A 118 54.72 -121.07 -23.22
N ALA A 119 53.65 -121.57 -22.59
CA ALA A 119 53.69 -122.18 -21.25
C ALA A 119 54.16 -123.65 -21.22
N GLU A 120 54.53 -124.23 -22.37
CA GLU A 120 54.94 -125.64 -22.49
C GLU A 120 56.44 -125.78 -22.87
N VAL A 121 57.32 -125.35 -21.96
CA VAL A 121 58.75 -125.69 -22.03
C VAL A 121 59.06 -126.80 -21.02
N LYS A 122 59.92 -127.75 -21.45
CA LYS A 122 60.88 -128.47 -20.58
C LYS A 122 60.40 -129.73 -19.83
N GLU A 123 60.45 -130.89 -20.51
CA GLU A 123 60.83 -132.14 -19.84
C GLU A 123 61.74 -133.05 -20.71
N GLN A 124 62.64 -133.76 -20.03
CA GLN A 124 63.35 -135.01 -20.40
C GLN A 124 64.43 -135.03 -21.51
N CYS A 125 65.56 -135.68 -21.17
CA CYS A 125 66.61 -136.20 -22.07
C CYS A 125 67.51 -137.20 -21.29
N ASN A 126 67.81 -138.39 -21.83
CA ASN A 126 68.88 -139.31 -21.34
C ASN A 126 69.23 -140.44 -22.35
N ALA A 127 70.19 -141.33 -22.06
CA ALA A 127 70.92 -142.14 -23.04
C ALA A 127 71.17 -143.65 -22.71
N GLN A 128 71.82 -144.36 -23.68
CA GLN A 128 72.79 -145.48 -23.54
C GLN A 128 72.36 -146.95 -23.91
N ARG A 129 73.30 -147.70 -24.56
CA ARG A 129 73.32 -149.14 -25.00
C ARG A 129 72.57 -149.51 -26.31
N CYS A 130 72.91 -150.56 -27.10
CA CYS A 130 74.14 -151.37 -27.36
C CYS A 130 73.93 -152.25 -28.64
N CYS A 131 75.00 -152.81 -29.23
CA CYS A 131 74.94 -153.74 -30.38
C CYS A 131 75.08 -155.23 -30.00
N GLN A 132 74.35 -156.13 -30.68
CA GLN A 132 74.62 -157.58 -30.80
C GLN A 132 73.89 -158.18 -32.03
N GLY A 133 74.50 -159.16 -32.73
CA GLY A 133 73.75 -160.15 -33.55
C GLY A 133 74.23 -160.52 -34.98
N ALA A 134 75.25 -161.41 -35.09
CA ALA A 134 75.45 -162.47 -36.12
C ALA A 134 75.47 -162.16 -37.66
N ALA A 135 75.91 -163.06 -38.59
CA ALA A 135 77.08 -163.98 -38.63
C ALA A 135 77.27 -164.64 -40.04
N GLY A 136 78.52 -164.73 -40.56
CA GLY A 136 78.97 -165.66 -41.63
C GLY A 136 79.17 -165.08 -43.07
N ALA A 137 80.16 -165.51 -43.90
CA ALA A 137 81.28 -166.45 -43.68
C ALA A 137 82.39 -166.44 -44.80
N SER A 138 83.67 -166.77 -44.43
CA SER A 138 84.77 -167.34 -45.26
C SER A 138 85.58 -166.45 -46.27
N PRO A 139 86.84 -166.78 -46.69
CA PRO A 139 88.08 -167.24 -46.00
C PRO A 139 89.36 -166.39 -46.39
N PRO A 140 90.62 -166.91 -46.49
CA PRO A 140 91.72 -166.82 -45.50
C PRO A 140 92.93 -165.87 -45.84
N CYS A 141 93.88 -165.75 -44.89
CA CYS A 141 94.95 -164.73 -44.72
C CYS A 141 96.14 -164.66 -45.73
N SER A 142 95.94 -164.79 -47.04
CA SER A 142 96.88 -164.53 -48.17
C SER A 142 98.32 -165.10 -48.19
N GLY A 143 98.85 -165.71 -47.12
CA GLY A 143 100.22 -166.25 -47.04
C GLY A 143 101.25 -165.40 -46.28
N HIS A 144 100.83 -164.31 -45.64
CA HIS A 144 101.69 -163.41 -44.82
C HIS A 144 101.12 -163.21 -43.39
N GLY A 145 100.45 -164.25 -42.86
CA GLY A 145 99.80 -164.18 -41.55
C GLY A 145 99.02 -165.44 -41.16
N SER A 146 98.46 -165.43 -39.95
CA SER A 146 97.72 -166.55 -39.33
C SER A 146 96.46 -166.09 -38.58
N LEU A 147 95.47 -166.96 -38.39
CA LEU A 147 94.13 -166.57 -37.90
C LEU A 147 94.00 -166.67 -36.36
N SER A 148 93.42 -165.64 -35.72
CA SER A 148 93.18 -165.57 -34.28
C SER A 148 91.71 -165.87 -33.89
N PRO A 149 91.44 -166.73 -32.88
CA PRO A 149 90.08 -166.99 -32.40
C PRO A 149 89.45 -165.80 -31.66
N ASP A 150 90.22 -165.08 -30.85
CA ASP A 150 89.67 -164.11 -29.87
C ASP A 150 89.22 -162.78 -30.52
N THR A 151 89.64 -162.52 -31.75
CA THR A 151 89.33 -161.31 -32.52
C THR A 151 88.72 -161.59 -33.90
N CYS A 152 88.49 -162.85 -34.26
CA CYS A 152 87.94 -163.28 -35.56
C CYS A 152 88.68 -162.70 -36.79
N GLY A 153 90.00 -162.53 -36.71
CA GLY A 153 90.80 -161.87 -37.76
C GLY A 153 92.21 -162.46 -37.96
N CYS A 154 92.90 -161.99 -38.99
CA CYS A 154 94.27 -162.37 -39.32
C CYS A 154 95.29 -161.53 -38.53
N ILE A 155 96.40 -162.15 -38.12
CA ILE A 155 97.60 -161.53 -37.55
C ILE A 155 98.70 -161.64 -38.61
N CYS A 156 99.35 -160.51 -38.92
CA CYS A 156 100.29 -160.38 -40.05
C CYS A 156 101.75 -160.32 -39.63
N ASP A 157 102.65 -160.70 -40.54
CA ASP A 157 104.10 -160.65 -40.35
C ASP A 157 104.65 -159.21 -40.36
N GLU A 158 105.79 -158.98 -39.70
CA GLU A 158 106.33 -157.63 -39.44
C GLU A 158 106.61 -156.84 -40.74
N GLY A 159 106.19 -155.57 -40.74
CA GLY A 159 106.22 -154.69 -41.92
C GLY A 159 105.00 -154.78 -42.83
N TRP A 160 104.10 -155.76 -42.63
CA TRP A 160 102.88 -155.94 -43.41
C TRP A 160 101.60 -155.67 -42.61
N GLU A 161 100.63 -155.04 -43.27
CA GLU A 161 99.31 -154.69 -42.74
C GLU A 161 98.19 -155.00 -43.77
N GLY A 162 96.94 -154.95 -43.30
CA GLY A 162 95.75 -155.28 -44.09
C GLY A 162 94.99 -156.48 -43.53
N ALA A 163 93.69 -156.55 -43.79
CA ALA A 163 92.81 -157.57 -43.20
C ALA A 163 93.15 -159.01 -43.64
N ALA A 164 93.90 -159.16 -44.73
CA ALA A 164 94.49 -160.42 -45.15
C ALA A 164 96.00 -160.28 -45.42
N CYS A 165 96.67 -159.35 -44.74
CA CYS A 165 98.12 -159.16 -44.73
C CYS A 165 98.74 -158.80 -46.10
N GLU A 166 98.11 -157.88 -46.83
CA GLU A 166 98.40 -157.64 -48.25
C GLU A 166 99.18 -156.35 -48.60
N ARG A 167 99.64 -155.54 -47.64
CA ARG A 167 100.26 -154.21 -47.87
C ARG A 167 101.45 -153.89 -46.96
N PRO A 168 102.40 -153.02 -47.35
CA PRO A 168 103.41 -152.45 -46.45
C PRO A 168 102.89 -151.19 -45.71
N ALA A 169 103.27 -151.04 -44.44
CA ALA A 169 102.72 -150.03 -43.50
C ALA A 169 103.35 -148.61 -43.57
N CYS A 170 102.69 -147.63 -42.93
CA CYS A 170 103.03 -146.20 -42.96
C CYS A 170 103.39 -145.59 -41.58
N PRO A 171 104.24 -144.53 -41.52
CA PRO A 171 104.51 -143.79 -40.28
C PRO A 171 103.26 -143.14 -39.69
N GLY A 172 102.99 -143.38 -38.41
CA GLY A 172 101.97 -142.68 -37.60
C GLY A 172 100.51 -142.74 -38.12
N ALA A 173 100.23 -143.52 -39.17
CA ALA A 173 98.97 -143.46 -39.93
C ALA A 173 98.54 -142.02 -40.34
N CYS A 174 99.50 -141.11 -40.50
CA CYS A 174 99.28 -139.69 -40.80
C CYS A 174 98.34 -138.96 -39.82
N SER A 175 98.35 -139.39 -38.55
CA SER A 175 97.64 -138.81 -37.40
C SER A 175 96.17 -138.42 -37.65
N GLY A 176 95.50 -139.12 -38.58
CA GLY A 176 94.11 -138.86 -38.98
C GLY A 176 93.88 -137.59 -39.83
N HIS A 177 94.91 -136.77 -40.05
CA HIS A 177 94.81 -135.46 -40.73
C HIS A 177 95.59 -135.40 -42.05
N GLY A 178 96.09 -136.54 -42.52
CA GLY A 178 96.67 -136.71 -43.85
C GLY A 178 96.36 -138.08 -44.45
N VAL A 179 96.67 -138.24 -45.74
CA VAL A 179 96.51 -139.50 -46.48
C VAL A 179 97.89 -140.12 -46.72
N CYS A 180 98.12 -141.36 -46.28
CA CYS A 180 99.37 -142.05 -46.60
C CYS A 180 99.40 -142.47 -48.07
N VAL A 181 100.52 -142.20 -48.75
CA VAL A 181 100.81 -142.67 -50.10
C VAL A 181 102.21 -143.28 -50.11
N ARG A 182 102.29 -144.62 -50.23
CA ARG A 182 103.55 -145.39 -50.33
C ARG A 182 104.52 -145.16 -49.16
N GLY A 183 104.01 -145.12 -47.93
CA GLY A 183 104.84 -144.96 -46.71
C GLY A 183 105.19 -143.52 -46.33
N VAL A 184 104.60 -142.51 -46.99
CA VAL A 184 104.78 -141.08 -46.65
C VAL A 184 103.41 -140.39 -46.56
N CYS A 185 103.29 -139.44 -45.63
CA CYS A 185 102.05 -138.72 -45.32
C CYS A 185 101.90 -137.40 -46.08
N ARG A 186 100.65 -136.95 -46.28
CA ARG A 186 100.32 -135.67 -46.91
C ARG A 186 99.05 -135.07 -46.31
N CYS A 187 99.18 -133.87 -45.73
CA CYS A 187 98.19 -133.26 -44.85
C CYS A 187 97.02 -132.58 -45.55
N HIS A 188 95.96 -132.33 -44.79
CA HIS A 188 94.78 -131.56 -45.20
C HIS A 188 95.02 -130.05 -44.99
N GLU A 189 94.22 -129.19 -45.64
CA GLU A 189 94.54 -127.77 -45.86
C GLU A 189 94.72 -126.91 -44.59
N ASP A 190 93.96 -127.22 -43.53
CA ASP A 190 94.09 -126.61 -42.20
C ASP A 190 95.39 -126.99 -41.46
N PHE A 191 96.05 -128.10 -41.85
CA PHE A 191 97.04 -128.82 -41.03
C PHE A 191 98.44 -128.96 -41.69
N THR A 192 99.47 -129.16 -40.86
CA THR A 192 100.90 -129.26 -41.24
C THR A 192 101.69 -130.18 -40.28
N SER A 193 103.00 -130.35 -40.54
CA SER A 193 103.97 -131.35 -40.01
C SER A 193 104.15 -132.62 -40.87
N GLU A 194 105.15 -133.47 -40.58
CA GLU A 194 105.37 -134.75 -41.30
C GLU A 194 104.30 -135.81 -41.00
N ASP A 195 103.67 -135.76 -39.83
CA ASP A 195 102.55 -136.65 -39.44
C ASP A 195 101.17 -135.96 -39.52
N CYS A 196 101.14 -134.64 -39.76
CA CYS A 196 99.97 -133.77 -39.92
C CYS A 196 99.27 -133.28 -38.63
N SER A 197 100.04 -132.98 -37.58
CA SER A 197 99.55 -132.67 -36.23
C SER A 197 99.25 -131.20 -35.89
N GLU A 198 99.71 -130.21 -36.67
CA GLU A 198 99.66 -128.77 -36.32
C GLU A 198 98.64 -127.98 -37.18
N ARG A 199 98.06 -126.86 -36.71
CA ARG A 199 96.94 -126.14 -37.38
C ARG A 199 97.16 -124.62 -37.56
N ARG A 200 96.54 -124.00 -38.58
CA ARG A 200 96.65 -122.54 -38.92
C ARG A 200 95.56 -121.64 -38.32
N CYS A 201 95.83 -120.34 -38.21
CA CYS A 201 94.88 -119.27 -37.83
C CYS A 201 94.12 -118.63 -39.02
N PRO A 202 92.95 -118.00 -38.80
CA PRO A 202 92.23 -117.21 -39.80
C PRO A 202 92.98 -115.94 -40.24
N GLY A 203 92.98 -115.68 -41.56
CA GLY A 203 93.33 -114.37 -42.14
C GLY A 203 94.74 -113.82 -41.86
N ASP A 204 95.63 -114.62 -41.27
CA ASP A 204 96.90 -114.16 -40.66
C ASP A 204 96.71 -112.93 -39.75
N CYS A 205 95.58 -112.92 -39.01
CA CYS A 205 95.13 -111.86 -38.11
C CYS A 205 95.12 -110.46 -38.74
N SER A 206 94.87 -110.39 -40.06
CA SER A 206 94.85 -109.17 -40.90
C SER A 206 96.11 -108.29 -40.80
N GLY A 207 97.22 -108.81 -40.27
CA GLY A 207 98.39 -108.00 -39.92
C GLY A 207 98.15 -106.95 -38.82
N HIS A 208 97.10 -107.13 -38.01
CA HIS A 208 96.70 -106.25 -36.88
C HIS A 208 96.53 -107.04 -35.57
N GLY A 209 97.26 -108.15 -35.44
CA GLY A 209 97.29 -109.03 -34.29
C GLY A 209 98.34 -110.13 -34.47
N PHE A 210 98.42 -111.08 -33.54
CA PHE A 210 99.25 -112.28 -33.67
C PHE A 210 98.42 -113.57 -33.55
N CYS A 211 98.88 -114.60 -34.27
CA CYS A 211 98.30 -115.94 -34.28
C CYS A 211 98.88 -116.79 -33.14
N ASP A 212 98.02 -117.41 -32.34
CA ASP A 212 98.42 -118.45 -31.38
C ASP A 212 97.40 -119.61 -31.36
N THR A 213 97.89 -120.84 -31.49
CA THR A 213 97.13 -122.12 -31.55
C THR A 213 95.92 -122.21 -32.51
N GLY A 214 95.66 -121.20 -33.35
CA GLY A 214 94.50 -121.12 -34.25
C GLY A 214 93.60 -119.90 -34.01
N GLU A 215 93.85 -119.11 -32.97
CA GLU A 215 93.12 -117.88 -32.65
C GLU A 215 93.98 -116.62 -32.86
N CYS A 216 93.32 -115.49 -33.08
CA CYS A 216 93.96 -114.20 -33.34
C CYS A 216 93.80 -113.22 -32.17
N TYR A 217 94.93 -112.72 -31.66
CA TYR A 217 94.99 -111.76 -30.56
C TYR A 217 95.33 -110.37 -31.12
N CYS A 218 94.35 -109.46 -31.10
CA CYS A 218 94.44 -108.18 -31.78
C CYS A 218 95.30 -107.14 -31.06
N GLU A 219 95.88 -106.22 -31.84
CA GLU A 219 96.41 -104.97 -31.32
C GLU A 219 95.29 -104.11 -30.69
N GLU A 220 95.62 -103.34 -29.66
CA GLU A 220 94.75 -102.32 -29.07
C GLU A 220 94.10 -101.43 -30.15
N GLY A 221 92.85 -101.03 -29.96
CA GLY A 221 92.01 -100.31 -30.94
C GLY A 221 91.46 -101.15 -32.10
N PHE A 222 91.95 -102.36 -32.34
CA PHE A 222 91.41 -103.32 -33.32
C PHE A 222 90.60 -104.42 -32.65
N SER A 223 89.68 -105.02 -33.40
CA SER A 223 88.67 -105.97 -32.93
C SER A 223 88.11 -106.83 -34.07
N GLY A 224 87.36 -107.87 -33.73
CA GLY A 224 86.88 -108.90 -34.67
C GLY A 224 87.74 -110.17 -34.62
N LEU A 225 87.23 -111.27 -35.18
CA LEU A 225 87.86 -112.60 -35.12
C LEU A 225 89.17 -112.71 -35.92
N ASP A 226 89.39 -111.75 -36.82
CA ASP A 226 90.57 -111.59 -37.68
C ASP A 226 91.23 -110.21 -37.49
N CYS A 227 90.83 -109.45 -36.47
CA CYS A 227 91.32 -108.10 -36.14
C CYS A 227 91.04 -106.99 -37.17
N ALA A 228 90.08 -107.17 -38.09
CA ALA A 228 89.82 -106.22 -39.18
C ALA A 228 89.03 -104.93 -38.81
N HIS A 229 88.52 -104.78 -37.58
CA HIS A 229 87.57 -103.70 -37.23
C HIS A 229 88.09 -102.73 -36.15
N VAL A 230 88.00 -101.42 -36.40
CA VAL A 230 88.29 -100.38 -35.39
C VAL A 230 87.08 -100.12 -34.50
N VAL A 231 87.31 -100.06 -33.18
CA VAL A 231 86.28 -99.86 -32.15
C VAL A 231 85.52 -98.53 -32.36
N ALA A 232 84.19 -98.56 -32.26
CA ALA A 232 83.32 -97.40 -32.50
C ALA A 232 83.35 -96.37 -31.34
N PRO A 233 83.11 -95.07 -31.62
CA PRO A 233 83.02 -94.03 -30.60
C PRO A 233 81.76 -94.18 -29.73
N GLN A 234 81.83 -93.61 -28.53
CA GLN A 234 80.76 -93.63 -27.53
C GLN A 234 80.52 -92.20 -26.97
N GLY A 235 79.39 -92.01 -26.28
CA GLY A 235 79.07 -90.75 -25.61
C GLY A 235 78.75 -89.53 -26.48
N LEU A 236 78.57 -89.63 -27.81
CA LEU A 236 78.25 -88.47 -28.66
C LEU A 236 76.93 -87.77 -28.24
N GLN A 237 77.04 -86.55 -27.70
CA GLN A 237 75.94 -85.77 -27.13
C GLN A 237 76.03 -84.27 -27.47
N LEU A 238 74.89 -83.57 -27.39
CA LEU A 238 74.81 -82.11 -27.52
C LEU A 238 74.98 -81.44 -26.15
N LEU A 239 75.93 -80.51 -26.03
CA LEU A 239 76.12 -79.72 -24.81
C LEU A 239 75.38 -78.37 -24.85
N LYS A 240 75.30 -77.75 -26.03
CA LYS A 240 74.68 -76.43 -26.20
C LYS A 240 74.25 -76.18 -27.64
N SER A 241 73.06 -75.63 -27.82
CA SER A 241 72.61 -74.99 -29.06
C SER A 241 72.78 -73.47 -29.00
N THR A 242 72.88 -72.86 -30.18
CA THR A 242 72.57 -71.44 -30.41
C THR A 242 71.76 -71.32 -31.71
N GLU A 243 71.41 -70.11 -32.12
CA GLU A 243 70.79 -69.86 -33.43
C GLU A 243 71.68 -70.29 -34.62
N ASN A 244 73.00 -70.39 -34.48
CA ASN A 244 73.91 -70.68 -35.59
C ASN A 244 75.05 -71.66 -35.27
N SER A 245 75.03 -72.27 -34.08
CA SER A 245 76.02 -73.27 -33.66
C SER A 245 75.44 -74.43 -32.86
N LEU A 246 76.13 -75.56 -32.90
CA LEU A 246 75.89 -76.74 -32.07
C LEU A 246 77.21 -77.21 -31.46
N LEU A 247 77.33 -77.13 -30.14
CA LEU A 247 78.48 -77.65 -29.38
C LEU A 247 78.21 -79.12 -29.02
N VAL A 248 78.96 -80.04 -29.62
CA VAL A 248 78.86 -81.48 -29.39
C VAL A 248 80.09 -82.01 -28.63
N SER A 249 79.93 -83.11 -27.89
CA SER A 249 81.01 -83.79 -27.16
C SER A 249 80.86 -85.30 -27.21
N TRP A 250 81.92 -86.04 -26.93
CA TRP A 250 81.98 -87.50 -26.94
C TRP A 250 83.01 -88.03 -25.94
N GLU A 251 83.03 -89.34 -25.72
CA GLU A 251 84.00 -89.97 -24.82
C GLU A 251 85.38 -90.13 -25.49
N PRO A 252 86.48 -89.77 -24.81
CA PRO A 252 87.82 -89.85 -25.40
C PRO A 252 88.31 -91.29 -25.51
N SER A 253 88.64 -91.73 -26.72
CA SER A 253 89.34 -92.99 -26.97
C SER A 253 90.85 -92.77 -27.02
N SER A 254 91.59 -93.45 -26.15
CA SER A 254 93.06 -93.39 -26.10
C SER A 254 93.76 -94.06 -27.29
N GLU A 255 93.03 -94.88 -28.04
CA GLU A 255 93.59 -95.86 -28.98
C GLU A 255 93.34 -95.50 -30.46
N VAL A 256 92.92 -94.27 -30.76
CA VAL A 256 92.65 -93.80 -32.14
C VAL A 256 93.70 -92.77 -32.61
N ASP A 257 93.85 -92.62 -33.93
CA ASP A 257 94.73 -91.60 -34.51
C ASP A 257 94.02 -90.24 -34.56
N HIS A 258 92.72 -90.23 -34.90
CA HIS A 258 91.85 -89.06 -34.91
C HIS A 258 90.37 -89.47 -34.93
N TYR A 259 89.47 -88.50 -34.74
CA TYR A 259 88.03 -88.66 -34.97
C TYR A 259 87.62 -88.01 -36.30
N LEU A 260 86.60 -88.57 -36.93
CA LEU A 260 85.94 -87.97 -38.10
C LEU A 260 84.51 -87.60 -37.72
N LEU A 261 84.27 -86.31 -37.51
CA LEU A 261 82.96 -85.73 -37.26
C LEU A 261 82.32 -85.33 -38.59
N SER A 262 81.03 -85.58 -38.80
CA SER A 262 80.31 -85.09 -39.98
C SER A 262 78.90 -84.63 -39.66
N TYR A 263 78.37 -83.69 -40.43
CA TYR A 263 77.05 -83.08 -40.15
C TYR A 263 76.32 -82.60 -41.41
N TYR A 264 74.99 -82.67 -41.38
CA TYR A 264 74.08 -82.21 -42.44
C TYR A 264 72.68 -81.90 -41.89
N PRO A 265 71.89 -81.01 -42.53
CA PRO A 265 70.49 -80.81 -42.18
C PRO A 265 69.67 -82.10 -42.38
N LEU A 266 68.69 -82.32 -41.52
CA LEU A 266 67.77 -83.45 -41.61
C LEU A 266 67.05 -83.45 -42.98
N GLY A 267 67.20 -84.53 -43.75
CA GLY A 267 66.70 -84.63 -45.13
C GLY A 267 67.65 -84.12 -46.22
N GLN A 268 68.87 -83.67 -45.89
CA GLN A 268 69.89 -83.22 -46.85
C GLN A 268 71.23 -83.98 -46.70
N GLU A 269 71.17 -85.31 -46.62
CA GLU A 269 72.34 -86.21 -46.44
C GLU A 269 73.50 -85.93 -47.41
N LEU A 270 73.21 -85.58 -48.66
CA LEU A 270 74.20 -85.24 -49.69
C LEU A 270 74.98 -83.94 -49.42
N SER A 271 74.58 -83.13 -48.43
CA SER A 271 75.29 -81.91 -48.00
C SER A 271 76.29 -82.15 -46.86
N GLY A 272 76.51 -83.42 -46.48
CA GLY A 272 77.39 -83.84 -45.40
C GLY A 272 78.80 -83.23 -45.44
N LYS A 273 79.04 -82.26 -44.56
CA LYS A 273 80.39 -81.72 -44.30
C LYS A 273 81.11 -82.66 -43.34
N GLN A 274 82.39 -82.94 -43.61
CA GLN A 274 83.26 -83.72 -42.73
C GLN A 274 84.36 -82.84 -42.13
N ILE A 275 84.71 -83.12 -40.88
CA ILE A 275 85.74 -82.44 -40.09
C ILE A 275 86.60 -83.51 -39.41
N GLN A 276 87.90 -83.48 -39.68
CA GLN A 276 88.89 -84.28 -38.96
C GLN A 276 89.21 -83.58 -37.63
N VAL A 277 89.02 -84.27 -36.51
CA VAL A 277 89.23 -83.73 -35.16
C VAL A 277 90.39 -84.49 -34.49
N PRO A 278 91.43 -83.82 -33.97
CA PRO A 278 92.55 -84.48 -33.28
C PRO A 278 92.09 -85.33 -32.10
N LYS A 279 92.77 -86.45 -31.84
CA LYS A 279 92.39 -87.41 -30.80
C LYS A 279 92.36 -86.84 -29.38
N GLU A 280 93.10 -85.76 -29.14
CA GLU A 280 93.13 -85.02 -27.87
C GLU A 280 91.82 -84.23 -27.61
N GLN A 281 91.05 -83.94 -28.66
CA GLN A 281 89.84 -83.13 -28.60
C GLN A 281 88.58 -84.01 -28.57
N HIS A 282 87.80 -83.86 -27.50
CA HIS A 282 86.59 -84.63 -27.19
C HIS A 282 85.30 -83.78 -27.22
N SER A 283 85.39 -82.55 -27.73
CA SER A 283 84.25 -81.66 -27.97
C SER A 283 84.52 -80.69 -29.12
N TYR A 284 83.52 -80.41 -29.94
CA TYR A 284 83.65 -79.54 -31.13
C TYR A 284 82.43 -78.64 -31.29
N GLU A 285 82.64 -77.35 -31.57
CA GLU A 285 81.54 -76.42 -31.91
C GLU A 285 81.36 -76.36 -33.42
N ILE A 286 80.22 -76.86 -33.91
CA ILE A 286 79.84 -76.80 -35.31
C ILE A 286 79.25 -75.42 -35.58
N LEU A 287 80.03 -74.54 -36.21
CA LEU A 287 79.66 -73.15 -36.53
C LEU A 287 79.04 -73.00 -37.93
N GLY A 288 78.23 -71.96 -38.12
CA GLY A 288 77.70 -71.58 -39.44
C GLY A 288 76.47 -72.41 -39.86
N LEU A 289 75.64 -72.76 -38.88
CA LEU A 289 74.38 -73.47 -39.06
C LEU A 289 73.20 -72.49 -39.24
N GLN A 290 72.07 -72.99 -39.74
CA GLN A 290 70.83 -72.20 -39.88
C GLN A 290 70.01 -72.26 -38.58
N PRO A 291 69.32 -71.19 -38.15
CA PRO A 291 68.49 -71.22 -36.94
C PRO A 291 67.18 -71.98 -37.11
N GLY A 292 66.70 -72.61 -36.03
CA GLY A 292 65.47 -73.39 -35.99
C GLY A 292 65.46 -74.56 -36.98
N THR A 293 66.62 -75.20 -37.18
CA THR A 293 66.86 -76.28 -38.16
C THR A 293 67.43 -77.51 -37.47
N LYS A 294 66.91 -78.70 -37.82
CA LYS A 294 67.39 -79.99 -37.33
C LYS A 294 68.59 -80.46 -38.15
N TYR A 295 69.63 -80.89 -37.46
CA TYR A 295 70.86 -81.46 -38.03
C TYR A 295 71.07 -82.89 -37.52
N ILE A 296 71.57 -83.76 -38.40
CA ILE A 296 72.20 -85.01 -38.00
C ILE A 296 73.69 -84.75 -37.89
N VAL A 297 74.28 -85.14 -36.77
CA VAL A 297 75.72 -85.16 -36.53
C VAL A 297 76.14 -86.62 -36.36
N THR A 298 77.27 -87.02 -36.94
CA THR A 298 77.82 -88.37 -36.77
C THR A 298 79.32 -88.31 -36.48
N LEU A 299 79.81 -89.30 -35.75
CA LEU A 299 81.21 -89.40 -35.30
C LEU A 299 81.76 -90.80 -35.61
N ARG A 300 82.99 -90.88 -36.13
CA ARG A 300 83.74 -92.14 -36.30
C ARG A 300 85.11 -92.05 -35.64
N ASN A 301 85.59 -93.18 -35.15
CA ASN A 301 86.99 -93.39 -34.78
C ASN A 301 87.78 -93.79 -36.05
N VAL A 302 89.04 -93.36 -36.15
CA VAL A 302 89.95 -93.77 -37.24
C VAL A 302 91.29 -94.23 -36.68
N LYS A 303 91.77 -95.39 -37.14
CA LYS A 303 93.09 -95.95 -36.78
C LYS A 303 93.74 -96.65 -37.98
N LYS A 304 95.01 -96.35 -38.28
CA LYS A 304 95.75 -96.86 -39.46
C LYS A 304 94.92 -96.76 -40.76
N GLU A 305 94.28 -95.62 -41.01
CA GLU A 305 93.35 -95.35 -42.14
C GLU A 305 92.04 -96.18 -42.17
N VAL A 306 91.79 -97.06 -41.18
CA VAL A 306 90.51 -97.79 -41.05
C VAL A 306 89.53 -96.99 -40.18
N SER A 307 88.32 -96.72 -40.69
CA SER A 307 87.26 -96.02 -39.94
C SER A 307 86.27 -96.99 -39.28
N SER A 308 85.87 -96.72 -38.04
CA SER A 308 84.79 -97.44 -37.36
C SER A 308 83.41 -97.21 -38.02
N SER A 309 82.42 -97.96 -37.58
CA SER A 309 81.01 -97.57 -37.72
C SER A 309 80.75 -96.21 -37.01
N PRO A 310 79.79 -95.41 -37.50
CA PRO A 310 79.46 -94.12 -36.91
C PRO A 310 78.51 -94.22 -35.70
N GLN A 311 78.73 -93.37 -34.71
CA GLN A 311 77.69 -92.97 -33.75
C GLN A 311 76.89 -91.79 -34.33
N HIS A 312 75.59 -91.70 -34.04
CA HIS A 312 74.68 -90.67 -34.55
C HIS A 312 74.06 -89.83 -33.42
N LEU A 313 73.87 -88.54 -33.67
CA LEU A 313 73.22 -87.57 -32.80
C LEU A 313 72.26 -86.69 -33.62
N LEU A 314 71.05 -86.47 -33.11
CA LEU A 314 70.09 -85.52 -33.69
C LEU A 314 70.04 -84.25 -32.82
N ALA A 315 70.23 -83.08 -33.43
CA ALA A 315 70.31 -81.81 -32.71
C ALA A 315 69.56 -80.69 -33.46
N THR A 316 69.10 -79.66 -32.75
CA THR A 316 68.37 -78.52 -33.34
C THR A 316 69.02 -77.21 -32.87
N THR A 317 69.18 -76.26 -33.78
CA THR A 317 69.57 -74.87 -33.47
C THR A 317 68.39 -74.07 -32.92
N ASP A 318 68.68 -73.05 -32.11
CA ASP A 318 67.66 -72.18 -31.51
C ASP A 318 66.95 -71.32 -32.58
N LEU A 319 65.80 -70.76 -32.23
CA LEU A 319 65.13 -69.72 -33.02
C LEU A 319 65.87 -68.37 -32.94
N ALA A 320 65.91 -67.64 -34.05
CA ALA A 320 66.41 -66.27 -34.06
C ALA A 320 65.49 -65.33 -33.25
N VAL A 321 66.07 -64.31 -32.65
CA VAL A 321 65.38 -63.35 -31.79
C VAL A 321 64.49 -62.40 -32.62
N LEU A 322 63.38 -61.94 -32.05
CA LEU A 322 62.59 -60.82 -32.58
C LEU A 322 63.43 -59.55 -32.73
N GLY A 323 63.00 -58.66 -33.63
CA GLY A 323 63.55 -57.30 -33.73
C GLY A 323 63.01 -56.38 -32.63
N THR A 324 62.66 -55.15 -32.97
CA THR A 324 62.01 -54.22 -32.02
C THR A 324 60.49 -54.31 -32.05
N ALA A 325 59.85 -53.86 -30.97
CA ALA A 325 58.39 -53.81 -30.81
C ALA A 325 57.97 -52.52 -30.08
N TRP A 326 56.82 -51.95 -30.44
CA TRP A 326 56.30 -50.69 -29.88
C TRP A 326 54.76 -50.62 -30.03
N VAL A 327 54.13 -49.69 -29.31
CA VAL A 327 52.73 -49.30 -29.52
C VAL A 327 52.70 -48.19 -30.58
N THR A 328 51.80 -48.27 -31.55
CA THR A 328 51.64 -47.26 -32.62
C THR A 328 50.47 -46.31 -32.43
N ASP A 329 49.38 -46.77 -31.81
CA ASP A 329 48.19 -45.97 -31.53
C ASP A 329 47.61 -46.36 -30.17
N GLU A 330 47.11 -45.37 -29.43
CA GLU A 330 46.54 -45.51 -28.09
C GLU A 330 45.13 -44.91 -28.10
N THR A 331 44.11 -45.73 -27.82
CA THR A 331 42.72 -45.27 -27.72
C THR A 331 42.19 -45.45 -26.29
N GLU A 332 40.97 -44.99 -26.01
CA GLU A 332 40.34 -45.20 -24.69
C GLU A 332 40.08 -46.67 -24.36
N ASN A 333 40.08 -47.59 -25.34
CA ASN A 333 39.80 -49.01 -25.11
C ASN A 333 40.62 -49.99 -25.98
N SER A 334 41.66 -49.50 -26.67
CA SER A 334 42.57 -50.35 -27.43
C SER A 334 44.01 -49.84 -27.47
N LEU A 335 44.93 -50.75 -27.78
CA LEU A 335 46.35 -50.49 -28.01
C LEU A 335 46.79 -51.24 -29.27
N ASP A 336 47.24 -50.50 -30.29
CA ASP A 336 47.72 -51.07 -31.54
C ASP A 336 49.22 -51.34 -31.45
N VAL A 337 49.64 -52.60 -31.57
CA VAL A 337 50.99 -53.07 -31.26
C VAL A 337 51.68 -53.59 -32.50
N GLU A 338 52.87 -53.09 -32.81
CA GLU A 338 53.68 -53.52 -33.95
C GLU A 338 55.04 -54.10 -33.52
N TRP A 339 55.52 -55.10 -34.25
CA TRP A 339 56.86 -55.69 -34.06
C TRP A 339 57.48 -56.14 -35.37
N GLU A 340 58.81 -56.16 -35.39
CA GLU A 340 59.60 -56.56 -36.55
C GLU A 340 59.71 -58.08 -36.67
N ASN A 341 59.40 -58.60 -37.86
CA ASN A 341 59.42 -60.04 -38.14
C ASN A 341 60.88 -60.55 -38.21
N PRO A 342 61.21 -61.69 -37.59
CA PRO A 342 62.57 -62.22 -37.62
C PRO A 342 62.88 -62.80 -39.01
N PRO A 343 64.17 -62.86 -39.40
CA PRO A 343 64.61 -63.39 -40.70
C PRO A 343 64.37 -64.90 -40.84
N THR A 344 64.13 -65.61 -39.74
CA THR A 344 63.74 -67.02 -39.73
C THR A 344 62.25 -67.20 -40.02
N GLU A 345 61.89 -68.33 -40.62
CA GLU A 345 60.50 -68.78 -40.59
C GLU A 345 60.07 -69.08 -39.14
N VAL A 346 58.91 -68.51 -38.79
CA VAL A 346 58.18 -68.67 -37.54
C VAL A 346 56.71 -68.75 -37.94
N ASP A 347 55.94 -69.63 -37.30
CA ASP A 347 54.60 -69.98 -37.75
C ASP A 347 53.57 -68.93 -37.29
N TYR A 348 53.73 -68.47 -36.05
CA TYR A 348 52.91 -67.43 -35.44
C TYR A 348 53.66 -66.78 -34.26
N TYR A 349 53.04 -65.75 -33.70
CA TYR A 349 53.43 -65.09 -32.47
C TYR A 349 52.39 -65.34 -31.38
N LYS A 350 52.84 -65.61 -30.18
CA LYS A 350 52.04 -65.73 -28.97
C LYS A 350 52.12 -64.38 -28.25
N LEU A 351 51.04 -63.61 -28.31
CA LEU A 351 50.91 -62.29 -27.72
C LEU A 351 50.21 -62.43 -26.36
N GLN A 352 50.89 -62.05 -25.28
CA GLN A 352 50.39 -62.10 -23.92
C GLN A 352 50.27 -60.68 -23.35
N TYR A 353 49.08 -60.27 -22.90
CA TYR A 353 48.85 -58.93 -22.37
C TYR A 353 47.96 -58.90 -21.12
N GLY A 354 48.25 -57.99 -20.19
CA GLY A 354 47.49 -57.84 -18.94
C GLY A 354 47.77 -56.51 -18.25
N PRO A 355 46.86 -55.99 -17.40
CA PRO A 355 47.08 -54.75 -16.67
C PRO A 355 48.25 -54.92 -15.69
N LEU A 356 49.11 -53.91 -15.56
CA LEU A 356 50.35 -53.99 -14.75
C LEU A 356 50.16 -54.33 -13.26
N THR A 357 48.94 -54.16 -12.74
CA THR A 357 48.53 -54.46 -11.37
C THR A 357 47.77 -55.77 -11.21
N GLY A 358 47.42 -56.45 -12.31
CA GLY A 358 46.62 -57.67 -12.32
C GLY A 358 47.44 -58.94 -12.54
N GLN A 359 46.83 -60.08 -12.25
CA GLN A 359 47.39 -61.42 -12.49
C GLN A 359 46.72 -62.12 -13.69
N GLU A 360 45.67 -61.53 -14.26
CA GLU A 360 45.05 -61.98 -15.50
C GLU A 360 45.90 -61.55 -16.70
N VAL A 361 46.33 -62.53 -17.50
CA VAL A 361 47.04 -62.33 -18.76
C VAL A 361 46.20 -62.97 -19.85
N ALA A 362 45.67 -62.15 -20.75
CA ALA A 362 45.03 -62.62 -21.96
C ALA A 362 46.10 -63.05 -22.97
N GLU A 363 45.84 -64.15 -23.69
CA GLU A 363 46.75 -64.71 -24.70
C GLU A 363 46.05 -64.79 -26.06
N VAL A 364 46.75 -64.34 -27.12
CA VAL A 364 46.28 -64.38 -28.51
C VAL A 364 47.39 -64.91 -29.41
N THR A 365 47.04 -65.81 -30.32
CA THR A 365 47.92 -66.25 -31.42
C THR A 365 47.76 -65.32 -32.63
N VAL A 366 48.82 -64.62 -33.01
CA VAL A 366 48.87 -63.72 -34.17
C VAL A 366 49.74 -64.34 -35.27
N PRO A 367 49.21 -64.67 -36.46
CA PRO A 367 50.00 -65.30 -37.53
C PRO A 367 51.09 -64.36 -38.06
N LYS A 368 52.18 -64.91 -38.62
CA LYS A 368 53.25 -64.09 -39.21
C LYS A 368 52.72 -63.33 -40.45
N SER A 369 52.83 -62.00 -40.44
CA SER A 369 52.55 -61.18 -41.64
C SER A 369 53.57 -61.46 -42.75
N SER A 370 53.15 -61.27 -44.01
CA SER A 370 54.04 -61.26 -45.18
C SER A 370 54.94 -60.02 -45.25
N ASP A 371 54.60 -58.96 -44.53
CA ASP A 371 55.37 -57.72 -44.47
C ASP A 371 56.60 -57.84 -43.55
N PRO A 372 57.55 -56.88 -43.55
CA PRO A 372 58.68 -56.86 -42.62
C PRO A 372 58.27 -56.73 -41.13
N LYS A 373 57.01 -56.41 -40.85
CA LYS A 373 56.44 -56.23 -39.51
C LYS A 373 55.12 -56.99 -39.41
N SER A 374 54.77 -57.42 -38.20
CA SER A 374 53.42 -57.86 -37.85
C SER A 374 52.80 -56.87 -36.88
N ARG A 375 51.46 -56.81 -36.87
CA ARG A 375 50.68 -55.89 -36.01
C ARG A 375 49.48 -56.57 -35.41
N TYR A 376 49.03 -56.08 -34.26
CA TYR A 376 47.81 -56.54 -33.60
C TYR A 376 47.15 -55.43 -32.77
N ASP A 377 45.87 -55.17 -33.03
CA ASP A 377 45.03 -54.24 -32.29
C ASP A 377 44.41 -54.95 -31.08
N ILE A 378 44.93 -54.64 -29.88
CA ILE A 378 44.44 -55.18 -28.62
C ILE A 378 43.20 -54.39 -28.21
N THR A 379 42.01 -54.92 -28.51
CA THR A 379 40.72 -54.26 -28.23
C THR A 379 40.06 -54.75 -26.95
N GLY A 380 39.16 -53.93 -26.36
CA GLY A 380 38.38 -54.27 -25.17
C GLY A 380 39.10 -53.97 -23.84
N LEU A 381 40.09 -53.08 -23.87
CA LEU A 381 40.88 -52.66 -22.72
C LEU A 381 40.14 -51.62 -21.86
N GLN A 382 40.55 -51.48 -20.60
CA GLN A 382 39.98 -50.49 -19.67
C GLN A 382 40.58 -49.10 -19.90
N PRO A 383 39.78 -48.02 -19.93
CA PRO A 383 40.28 -46.65 -20.08
C PRO A 383 41.32 -46.23 -19.03
N GLY A 384 42.27 -45.39 -19.46
CA GLY A 384 43.32 -44.84 -18.63
C GLY A 384 44.26 -45.85 -17.97
N THR A 385 44.26 -47.12 -18.38
CA THR A 385 44.95 -48.24 -17.70
C THR A 385 46.26 -48.57 -18.43
N GLU A 386 47.31 -48.90 -17.68
CA GLU A 386 48.61 -49.27 -18.25
C GLU A 386 48.77 -50.79 -18.30
N TYR A 387 49.03 -51.30 -19.49
CA TYR A 387 49.12 -52.71 -19.81
C TYR A 387 50.56 -53.13 -20.07
N ARG A 388 50.92 -54.30 -19.56
CA ARG A 388 52.14 -55.04 -19.91
C ARG A 388 51.81 -55.95 -21.09
N ILE A 389 52.62 -55.91 -22.13
CA ILE A 389 52.44 -56.68 -23.37
C ILE A 389 53.74 -57.43 -23.66
N THR A 390 53.63 -58.70 -24.04
CA THR A 390 54.75 -59.60 -24.33
C THR A 390 54.50 -60.31 -25.66
N VAL A 391 55.46 -60.25 -26.59
CA VAL A 391 55.39 -60.98 -27.87
C VAL A 391 56.42 -62.11 -27.86
N VAL A 392 55.99 -63.33 -28.18
CA VAL A 392 56.86 -64.52 -28.24
C VAL A 392 56.77 -65.16 -29.63
N PRO A 393 57.89 -65.42 -30.34
CA PRO A 393 57.86 -66.10 -31.64
C PRO A 393 57.80 -67.62 -31.46
N MET A 394 56.98 -68.29 -32.28
CA MET A 394 56.71 -69.73 -32.20
C MET A 394 57.06 -70.44 -33.51
N LYS A 395 57.66 -71.64 -33.43
CA LYS A 395 57.85 -72.53 -34.59
C LYS A 395 57.67 -73.99 -34.16
N GLY A 396 56.50 -74.55 -34.46
CA GLY A 396 56.00 -75.75 -33.78
C GLY A 396 56.08 -75.59 -32.25
N GLU A 397 56.63 -76.59 -31.57
CA GLU A 397 56.84 -76.61 -30.11
C GLU A 397 58.02 -75.73 -29.62
N LEU A 398 58.71 -74.98 -30.50
CA LEU A 398 59.83 -74.13 -30.10
C LEU A 398 59.35 -72.70 -29.80
N GLU A 399 59.46 -72.29 -28.53
CA GLU A 399 59.33 -70.89 -28.11
C GLU A 399 60.68 -70.17 -28.28
N GLY A 400 60.70 -69.04 -28.99
CA GLY A 400 61.86 -68.13 -29.00
C GLY A 400 61.80 -67.10 -27.87
N LYS A 401 62.79 -66.19 -27.82
CA LYS A 401 62.89 -65.21 -26.73
C LYS A 401 61.74 -64.18 -26.78
N PRO A 402 61.08 -63.89 -25.65
CA PRO A 402 60.03 -62.87 -25.57
C PRO A 402 60.61 -61.45 -25.67
N ILE A 403 59.86 -60.54 -26.29
CA ILE A 403 60.06 -59.09 -26.17
C ILE A 403 58.92 -58.49 -25.32
N LEU A 404 59.28 -57.55 -24.44
CA LEU A 404 58.40 -56.94 -23.44
C LEU A 404 58.24 -55.44 -23.71
N LEU A 405 57.00 -54.95 -23.70
CA LEU A 405 56.69 -53.52 -23.78
C LEU A 405 55.48 -53.16 -22.87
N ASN A 406 55.31 -51.86 -22.60
CA ASN A 406 54.12 -51.31 -21.97
C ASN A 406 53.35 -50.43 -22.96
N GLY A 407 52.05 -50.31 -22.78
CA GLY A 407 51.18 -49.32 -23.45
C GLY A 407 50.10 -48.81 -22.50
N ARG A 408 49.51 -47.64 -22.77
CA ARG A 408 48.52 -47.03 -21.87
C ARG A 408 47.32 -46.48 -22.65
N THR A 409 46.12 -46.98 -22.36
CA THR A 409 44.89 -46.47 -22.96
C THR A 409 44.63 -45.00 -22.58
N GLU A 410 44.01 -44.24 -23.49
CA GLU A 410 43.56 -42.87 -23.22
C GLU A 410 42.54 -42.81 -22.08
N ILE A 411 42.34 -41.62 -21.51
CA ILE A 411 41.25 -41.34 -20.56
C ILE A 411 39.95 -41.22 -21.37
N ASP A 412 38.94 -42.01 -21.02
CA ASP A 412 37.62 -41.93 -21.67
C ASP A 412 36.95 -40.57 -21.44
N SER A 413 36.12 -40.15 -22.38
CA SER A 413 35.54 -38.81 -22.36
C SER A 413 34.23 -38.73 -21.55
N PRO A 414 34.00 -37.63 -20.80
CA PRO A 414 32.70 -37.37 -20.17
C PRO A 414 31.56 -37.38 -21.20
N THR A 415 30.61 -38.30 -21.05
CA THR A 415 29.45 -38.41 -21.95
C THR A 415 28.21 -37.73 -21.38
N ASN A 416 27.18 -37.53 -22.20
CA ASN A 416 25.92 -36.90 -21.80
C ASN A 416 26.09 -35.53 -21.11
N VAL A 417 27.03 -34.71 -21.59
CA VAL A 417 27.21 -33.33 -21.12
C VAL A 417 25.96 -32.52 -21.46
N VAL A 418 25.22 -32.09 -20.44
CA VAL A 418 24.01 -31.29 -20.58
C VAL A 418 24.06 -30.08 -19.65
N THR A 419 23.41 -28.99 -20.04
CA THR A 419 23.10 -27.89 -19.11
C THR A 419 21.62 -27.89 -18.74
N ASP A 420 21.34 -27.80 -17.45
CA ASP A 420 20.01 -27.71 -16.87
C ASP A 420 19.93 -26.57 -15.84
N ARG A 421 18.70 -26.27 -15.38
CA ARG A 421 18.44 -25.28 -14.32
C ARG A 421 19.11 -23.91 -14.53
N VAL A 422 19.15 -23.47 -15.79
CA VAL A 422 19.74 -22.20 -16.23
C VAL A 422 18.97 -21.01 -15.62
N THR A 423 19.71 -20.01 -15.13
CA THR A 423 19.18 -18.71 -14.67
C THR A 423 19.71 -17.58 -15.55
N GLU A 424 19.53 -16.33 -15.13
CA GLU A 424 20.13 -15.15 -15.75
C GLU A 424 21.67 -15.07 -15.55
N ASP A 425 22.19 -15.65 -14.47
CA ASP A 425 23.58 -15.51 -14.00
C ASP A 425 24.31 -16.83 -13.73
N THR A 426 23.59 -17.96 -13.75
CA THR A 426 24.12 -19.31 -13.49
C THR A 426 23.58 -20.36 -14.46
N ALA A 427 24.25 -21.50 -14.55
CA ALA A 427 23.73 -22.71 -15.17
C ALA A 427 24.30 -23.93 -14.47
N VAL A 428 23.51 -24.99 -14.28
CA VAL A 428 24.07 -26.29 -13.88
C VAL A 428 24.56 -26.98 -15.16
N VAL A 429 25.76 -27.56 -15.11
CA VAL A 429 26.25 -28.48 -16.14
C VAL A 429 26.53 -29.82 -15.48
N SER A 430 26.05 -30.90 -16.09
CA SER A 430 26.20 -32.27 -15.60
C SER A 430 26.60 -33.22 -16.72
N TRP A 431 27.26 -34.32 -16.36
CA TRP A 431 27.81 -35.33 -17.27
C TRP A 431 27.75 -36.72 -16.62
N ALA A 432 27.93 -37.77 -17.41
CA ALA A 432 28.22 -39.10 -16.92
C ALA A 432 29.72 -39.19 -16.53
N PRO A 433 30.06 -39.78 -15.38
CA PRO A 433 31.46 -39.91 -14.95
C PRO A 433 32.23 -40.89 -15.84
N VAL A 434 33.55 -40.67 -15.93
CA VAL A 434 34.47 -41.49 -16.72
C VAL A 434 34.91 -42.74 -15.93
N GLN A 435 35.32 -43.79 -16.65
CA GLN A 435 35.75 -45.07 -16.09
C GLN A 435 37.22 -45.05 -15.67
N ALA A 436 38.06 -44.31 -16.41
CA ALA A 436 39.46 -44.12 -16.08
C ALA A 436 39.64 -43.52 -14.67
N THR A 437 40.65 -43.98 -13.93
CA THR A 437 41.08 -43.28 -12.71
C THR A 437 41.69 -41.93 -13.10
N ILE A 438 41.14 -40.84 -12.56
CA ILE A 438 41.49 -39.45 -12.87
C ILE A 438 41.78 -38.64 -11.60
N ASP A 439 42.34 -37.44 -11.76
CA ASP A 439 42.59 -36.50 -10.64
C ASP A 439 41.40 -35.55 -10.43
N LYS A 440 40.82 -35.05 -11.53
CA LYS A 440 39.74 -34.05 -11.56
C LYS A 440 39.04 -34.02 -12.93
N TYR A 441 37.87 -33.40 -12.99
CA TYR A 441 37.34 -32.83 -14.23
C TYR A 441 37.75 -31.36 -14.36
N VAL A 442 37.76 -30.85 -15.59
CA VAL A 442 37.85 -29.41 -15.87
C VAL A 442 36.68 -29.02 -16.75
N VAL A 443 36.02 -27.93 -16.37
CA VAL A 443 34.87 -27.34 -17.06
C VAL A 443 35.28 -25.95 -17.54
N ARG A 444 35.28 -25.75 -18.87
CA ARG A 444 35.50 -24.44 -19.50
C ARG A 444 34.21 -23.91 -20.08
N TYR A 445 33.87 -22.66 -19.79
CA TYR A 445 32.72 -22.00 -20.40
C TYR A 445 33.13 -20.71 -21.11
N THR A 446 32.62 -20.54 -22.33
CA THR A 446 32.99 -19.48 -23.26
C THR A 446 31.76 -18.66 -23.64
N SER A 447 31.76 -17.34 -23.44
CA SER A 447 30.70 -16.45 -23.92
C SER A 447 30.75 -16.29 -25.45
N ALA A 448 29.69 -15.78 -26.07
CA ALA A 448 29.70 -15.39 -27.48
C ALA A 448 30.77 -14.32 -27.83
N ASP A 449 31.16 -13.48 -26.87
CA ASP A 449 32.25 -12.50 -27.01
C ASP A 449 33.65 -13.16 -27.03
N GLY A 450 33.76 -14.42 -26.62
CA GLY A 450 35.02 -15.15 -26.45
C GLY A 450 35.63 -15.09 -25.05
N ASP A 451 34.94 -14.51 -24.05
CA ASP A 451 35.38 -14.57 -22.65
C ASP A 451 35.37 -16.03 -22.18
N THR A 452 36.52 -16.57 -21.78
CA THR A 452 36.67 -17.94 -21.28
C THR A 452 36.87 -17.96 -19.77
N ARG A 453 36.27 -18.95 -19.08
CA ARG A 453 36.55 -19.27 -17.68
C ARG A 453 36.67 -20.79 -17.51
N ASP A 454 37.67 -21.19 -16.72
CA ASP A 454 37.95 -22.58 -16.38
C ASP A 454 37.66 -22.82 -14.89
N MET A 455 37.08 -23.98 -14.59
CA MET A 455 36.82 -24.43 -13.22
C MET A 455 37.24 -25.89 -13.07
N ALA A 456 38.11 -26.17 -12.10
CA ALA A 456 38.44 -27.54 -11.70
C ALA A 456 37.32 -28.09 -10.81
N VAL A 457 36.88 -29.31 -11.10
CA VAL A 457 35.80 -30.01 -10.39
C VAL A 457 36.35 -31.32 -9.84
N PRO A 458 36.17 -31.64 -8.54
CA PRO A 458 36.65 -32.90 -7.97
C PRO A 458 36.15 -34.12 -8.73
N LYS A 459 36.98 -35.15 -8.86
CA LYS A 459 36.68 -36.39 -9.60
C LYS A 459 35.44 -37.14 -9.10
N GLU A 460 35.06 -36.93 -7.84
CA GLU A 460 33.87 -37.49 -7.19
C GLU A 460 32.56 -36.78 -7.64
N GLN A 461 32.65 -35.68 -8.39
CA GLN A 461 31.50 -34.88 -8.82
C GLN A 461 31.31 -34.99 -10.34
N SER A 462 30.09 -35.33 -10.77
CA SER A 462 29.68 -35.39 -12.18
C SER A 462 28.76 -34.23 -12.60
N SER A 463 28.80 -33.13 -11.83
CA SER A 463 28.04 -31.92 -12.08
C SER A 463 28.64 -30.72 -11.35
N THR A 464 28.51 -29.52 -11.91
CA THR A 464 28.90 -28.26 -11.24
C THR A 464 27.99 -27.10 -11.63
N VAL A 465 28.05 -26.01 -10.86
CA VAL A 465 27.29 -24.78 -11.12
C VAL A 465 28.22 -23.74 -11.74
N LEU A 466 27.96 -23.36 -12.99
CA LEU A 466 28.59 -22.21 -13.63
C LEU A 466 28.03 -20.94 -13.00
N THR A 467 28.89 -20.00 -12.60
CA THR A 467 28.47 -18.76 -11.92
C THR A 467 29.03 -17.50 -12.58
N GLY A 468 28.28 -16.40 -12.45
CA GLY A 468 28.69 -15.08 -12.97
C GLY A 468 28.64 -15.02 -14.49
N LEU A 469 27.63 -15.65 -15.09
CA LEU A 469 27.29 -15.53 -16.51
C LEU A 469 26.65 -14.16 -16.79
N LYS A 470 26.70 -13.70 -18.04
CA LYS A 470 25.96 -12.52 -18.52
C LYS A 470 24.49 -12.91 -18.79
N PRO A 471 23.47 -12.12 -18.40
CA PRO A 471 22.08 -12.38 -18.76
C PRO A 471 21.75 -12.28 -20.25
N GLY A 472 20.83 -13.11 -20.71
CA GLY A 472 20.34 -13.16 -22.09
C GLY A 472 21.36 -13.57 -23.15
N GLU A 473 22.48 -14.17 -22.75
CA GLU A 473 23.72 -14.38 -23.52
C GLU A 473 24.03 -15.87 -23.74
N ALA A 474 24.66 -16.20 -24.87
CA ALA A 474 24.99 -17.56 -25.24
C ALA A 474 26.36 -17.99 -24.70
N TYR A 475 26.41 -19.21 -24.17
CA TYR A 475 27.61 -19.83 -23.62
C TYR A 475 27.82 -21.24 -24.18
N ARG A 476 29.03 -21.52 -24.68
CA ARG A 476 29.47 -22.87 -25.02
C ARG A 476 30.30 -23.44 -23.88
N VAL A 477 29.92 -24.61 -23.39
CA VAL A 477 30.52 -25.27 -22.23
C VAL A 477 31.24 -26.53 -22.69
N TYR A 478 32.50 -26.71 -22.29
CA TYR A 478 33.33 -27.88 -22.54
C TYR A 478 33.64 -28.59 -21.22
N VAL A 479 33.66 -29.93 -21.24
CA VAL A 479 34.03 -30.76 -20.10
C VAL A 479 35.03 -31.83 -20.55
N TRP A 480 36.09 -32.02 -19.78
CA TRP A 480 37.04 -33.12 -19.92
C TRP A 480 37.55 -33.59 -18.56
N ALA A 481 38.17 -34.76 -18.53
CA ALA A 481 38.87 -35.28 -17.36
C ALA A 481 40.38 -35.11 -17.52
N GLU A 482 41.10 -34.92 -16.40
CA GLU A 482 42.55 -34.80 -16.37
C GLU A 482 43.19 -35.77 -15.36
N ARG A 483 44.37 -36.27 -15.72
CA ARG A 483 45.28 -37.01 -14.83
C ARG A 483 46.72 -36.65 -15.11
N GLY A 484 47.40 -36.00 -14.17
CA GLY A 484 48.74 -35.46 -14.37
C GLY A 484 48.80 -34.53 -15.59
N ASN A 485 49.48 -34.98 -16.65
CA ASN A 485 49.59 -34.25 -17.92
C ASN A 485 48.67 -34.81 -19.05
N GLN A 486 47.84 -35.82 -18.77
CA GLN A 486 46.89 -36.40 -19.72
C GLN A 486 45.51 -35.71 -19.60
N GLU A 487 44.89 -35.36 -20.72
CA GLU A 487 43.49 -34.91 -20.80
C GLU A 487 42.64 -35.83 -21.68
N SER A 488 41.36 -36.04 -21.34
CA SER A 488 40.41 -36.72 -22.22
C SER A 488 40.00 -35.83 -23.41
N LYS A 489 39.40 -36.41 -24.45
CA LYS A 489 38.73 -35.61 -25.50
C LYS A 489 37.59 -34.80 -24.88
N LYS A 490 37.32 -33.62 -25.44
CA LYS A 490 36.48 -32.56 -24.85
C LYS A 490 35.04 -32.61 -25.35
N ALA A 491 34.15 -33.16 -24.53
CA ALA A 491 32.71 -33.10 -24.77
C ALA A 491 32.19 -31.68 -24.51
N ASN A 492 31.07 -31.30 -25.15
CA ASN A 492 30.54 -29.94 -25.05
C ASN A 492 29.01 -29.87 -25.20
N THR A 493 28.45 -28.75 -24.73
CA THR A 493 27.04 -28.38 -24.86
C THR A 493 26.91 -26.85 -24.98
N ASP A 494 25.86 -26.39 -25.65
CA ASP A 494 25.49 -24.97 -25.71
C ASP A 494 24.39 -24.64 -24.71
N THR A 495 24.43 -23.44 -24.14
CA THR A 495 23.42 -22.92 -23.22
C THR A 495 23.18 -21.43 -23.42
N LEU A 496 22.04 -20.94 -22.96
CA LEU A 496 21.59 -19.56 -23.19
C LEU A 496 20.89 -19.04 -21.93
N THR A 497 21.52 -18.10 -21.23
CA THR A 497 21.02 -17.57 -19.95
C THR A 497 19.66 -16.90 -20.09
N GLU A 498 18.87 -16.92 -19.03
CA GLU A 498 17.60 -16.20 -18.95
C GLU A 498 17.83 -14.69 -19.11
N ILE A 499 16.79 -13.97 -19.54
CA ILE A 499 16.80 -12.50 -19.55
C ILE A 499 16.63 -12.07 -18.08
N ASP A 500 17.55 -11.24 -17.57
CA ASP A 500 17.44 -10.71 -16.21
C ASP A 500 16.19 -9.84 -16.05
N SER A 501 15.70 -9.76 -14.82
CA SER A 501 14.38 -9.21 -14.53
C SER A 501 14.49 -7.75 -14.04
N PRO A 502 13.59 -6.84 -14.44
CA PRO A 502 13.63 -5.43 -14.00
C PRO A 502 13.63 -5.32 -12.47
N THR A 503 14.66 -4.70 -11.90
CA THR A 503 14.81 -4.56 -10.44
C THR A 503 14.34 -3.20 -9.93
N ASN A 504 14.18 -3.07 -8.62
CA ASN A 504 13.75 -1.84 -7.94
C ASN A 504 12.45 -1.21 -8.51
N LEU A 505 11.48 -2.06 -8.86
CA LEU A 505 10.21 -1.66 -9.47
C LEU A 505 9.35 -0.80 -8.52
N ALA A 506 9.45 0.51 -8.68
CA ALA A 506 8.84 1.52 -7.82
C ALA A 506 7.58 2.14 -8.43
N THR A 507 6.69 2.63 -7.56
CA THR A 507 5.58 3.51 -7.92
C THR A 507 5.87 4.91 -7.38
N ASP A 508 6.35 5.81 -8.24
CA ASP A 508 6.92 7.10 -7.82
C ASP A 508 5.89 8.20 -7.58
N ARG A 509 4.93 8.30 -8.50
CA ARG A 509 3.94 9.39 -8.57
C ARG A 509 2.60 8.80 -8.94
N VAL A 510 1.58 9.12 -8.15
CA VAL A 510 0.23 8.60 -8.32
C VAL A 510 -0.74 9.77 -8.30
N THR A 511 -1.75 9.73 -9.17
CA THR A 511 -2.89 10.66 -9.18
C THR A 511 -4.20 9.88 -8.99
N GLU A 512 -5.34 10.55 -9.16
CA GLU A 512 -6.65 9.88 -9.23
C GLU A 512 -6.80 9.00 -10.49
N ASP A 513 -6.02 9.26 -11.55
CA ASP A 513 -6.18 8.70 -12.89
C ASP A 513 -4.89 8.17 -13.56
N THR A 514 -3.72 8.36 -12.94
CA THR A 514 -2.41 7.95 -13.47
C THR A 514 -1.48 7.37 -12.40
N ALA A 515 -0.49 6.59 -12.83
CA ALA A 515 0.63 6.16 -11.99
C ALA A 515 1.94 6.13 -12.80
N THR A 516 3.00 6.76 -12.30
CA THR A 516 4.36 6.62 -12.82
C THR A 516 5.03 5.44 -12.15
N ILE A 517 5.48 4.50 -12.97
CA ILE A 517 6.15 3.26 -12.56
C ILE A 517 7.57 3.31 -13.11
N SER A 518 8.58 3.03 -12.28
CA SER A 518 10.00 3.05 -12.68
C SER A 518 10.73 1.78 -12.24
N TRP A 519 11.81 1.46 -12.93
CA TRP A 519 12.63 0.27 -12.70
C TRP A 519 14.07 0.50 -13.16
N ASP A 520 15.01 -0.23 -12.57
CA ASP A 520 16.37 -0.29 -13.07
C ASP A 520 16.43 -1.13 -14.37
N PRO A 521 17.27 -0.74 -15.35
CA PRO A 521 17.35 -1.42 -16.63
C PRO A 521 18.02 -2.79 -16.50
N VAL A 522 17.57 -3.73 -17.32
CA VAL A 522 18.15 -5.07 -17.43
C VAL A 522 19.48 -5.04 -18.22
N GLN A 523 20.37 -5.98 -17.92
CA GLN A 523 21.68 -6.13 -18.56
C GLN A 523 21.59 -6.85 -19.91
N ALA A 524 20.65 -7.79 -20.04
CA ALA A 524 20.39 -8.50 -21.29
C ALA A 524 19.98 -7.53 -22.42
N VAL A 525 20.57 -7.71 -23.61
CA VAL A 525 20.16 -6.96 -24.80
C VAL A 525 18.73 -7.37 -25.19
N ILE A 526 17.78 -6.44 -25.08
CA ILE A 526 16.33 -6.65 -25.25
C ILE A 526 15.73 -5.73 -26.34
N ASP A 527 14.51 -6.04 -26.80
CA ASP A 527 13.79 -5.22 -27.78
C ASP A 527 12.98 -4.11 -27.10
N LYS A 528 12.33 -4.43 -25.98
CA LYS A 528 11.40 -3.58 -25.22
C LYS A 528 11.11 -4.15 -23.83
N TYR A 529 10.57 -3.30 -22.95
CA TYR A 529 9.85 -3.75 -21.76
C TYR A 529 8.35 -3.89 -22.08
N MET A 530 7.67 -4.77 -21.38
CA MET A 530 6.21 -4.90 -21.37
C MET A 530 5.70 -4.58 -19.98
N VAL A 531 4.70 -3.70 -19.90
CA VAL A 531 4.07 -3.25 -18.65
C VAL A 531 2.60 -3.64 -18.68
N HIS A 532 2.24 -4.66 -17.90
CA HIS A 532 0.86 -5.08 -17.67
C HIS A 532 0.36 -4.50 -16.36
N TYR A 533 -0.89 -4.06 -16.30
CA TYR A 533 -1.51 -3.63 -15.05
C TYR A 533 -2.96 -4.12 -14.96
N THR A 534 -3.32 -4.58 -13.76
CA THR A 534 -4.61 -5.21 -13.47
C THR A 534 -5.25 -4.52 -12.27
N SER A 535 -6.50 -4.10 -12.42
CA SER A 535 -7.29 -3.57 -11.30
C SER A 535 -7.86 -4.69 -10.42
N ALA A 536 -8.22 -4.38 -9.17
CA ALA A 536 -8.81 -5.34 -8.23
C ALA A 536 -10.16 -5.96 -8.70
N ASP A 537 -10.85 -5.32 -9.65
CA ASP A 537 -12.07 -5.79 -10.30
C ASP A 537 -11.83 -6.49 -11.67
N GLY A 538 -10.57 -6.65 -12.09
CA GLY A 538 -10.16 -7.52 -13.20
C GLY A 538 -9.94 -6.85 -14.56
N ASP A 539 -10.02 -5.53 -14.69
CA ASP A 539 -9.62 -4.85 -15.92
C ASP A 539 -8.11 -4.92 -16.10
N THR A 540 -7.68 -5.52 -17.20
CA THR A 540 -6.27 -5.61 -17.61
C THR A 540 -5.96 -4.62 -18.74
N ARG A 541 -4.76 -4.05 -18.70
CA ARG A 541 -4.16 -3.33 -19.84
C ARG A 541 -2.68 -3.67 -19.94
N GLU A 542 -2.14 -3.61 -21.14
CA GLU A 542 -0.74 -3.88 -21.43
C GLU A 542 -0.16 -2.79 -22.33
N VAL A 543 1.05 -2.32 -22.02
CA VAL A 543 1.71 -1.20 -22.70
C VAL A 543 3.16 -1.61 -23.03
N PRO A 544 3.57 -1.59 -24.31
CA PRO A 544 4.97 -1.73 -24.67
C PRO A 544 5.74 -0.43 -24.35
N VAL A 545 6.91 -0.57 -23.75
CA VAL A 545 7.78 0.53 -23.32
C VAL A 545 9.17 0.33 -23.95
N GLY A 546 9.78 1.39 -24.47
CA GLY A 546 11.04 1.29 -25.21
C GLY A 546 12.19 0.78 -24.32
N LYS A 547 13.08 -0.05 -24.87
CA LYS A 547 14.22 -0.66 -24.13
C LYS A 547 15.14 0.33 -23.40
N GLU A 548 15.23 1.58 -23.87
CA GLU A 548 16.04 2.64 -23.26
C GLU A 548 15.30 3.37 -22.10
N GLN A 549 13.99 3.13 -21.94
CA GLN A 549 13.16 3.79 -20.94
C GLN A 549 13.16 3.01 -19.62
N ARG A 550 13.36 3.74 -18.52
CA ARG A 550 13.40 3.23 -17.13
C ARG A 550 12.13 3.53 -16.34
N SER A 551 11.11 4.06 -17.01
CA SER A 551 9.83 4.39 -16.41
C SER A 551 8.74 4.55 -17.47
N THR A 552 7.49 4.36 -17.07
CA THR A 552 6.30 4.71 -17.87
C THR A 552 5.23 5.37 -17.02
N VAL A 553 4.30 6.06 -17.67
CA VAL A 553 3.11 6.65 -17.03
C VAL A 553 1.89 5.84 -17.48
N LEU A 554 1.30 5.10 -16.54
CA LEU A 554 0.00 4.46 -16.72
C LEU A 554 -1.07 5.54 -16.69
N THR A 555 -2.04 5.50 -17.61
CA THR A 555 -3.05 6.55 -17.78
C THR A 555 -4.46 5.98 -17.89
N GLY A 556 -5.46 6.79 -17.51
CA GLY A 556 -6.87 6.38 -17.52
C GLY A 556 -7.16 5.23 -16.55
N LEU A 557 -6.56 5.30 -15.36
CA LEU A 557 -6.87 4.46 -14.20
C LEU A 557 -8.15 4.95 -13.51
N ARG A 558 -8.77 4.12 -12.66
CA ARG A 558 -9.92 4.52 -11.82
C ARG A 558 -9.46 5.06 -10.46
N PRO A 559 -10.05 6.14 -9.93
CA PRO A 559 -9.72 6.67 -8.60
C PRO A 559 -10.03 5.71 -7.45
N GLY A 560 -9.18 5.73 -6.41
CA GLY A 560 -9.36 4.95 -5.18
C GLY A 560 -9.29 3.42 -5.33
N VAL A 561 -8.76 2.94 -6.45
CA VAL A 561 -8.55 1.52 -6.83
C VAL A 561 -7.07 1.15 -6.70
N GLU A 562 -6.80 -0.06 -6.21
CA GLU A 562 -5.46 -0.65 -6.23
C GLU A 562 -5.23 -1.41 -7.54
N TYR A 563 -4.15 -1.05 -8.23
CA TYR A 563 -3.66 -1.77 -9.41
C TYR A 563 -2.41 -2.57 -9.04
N THR A 564 -2.38 -3.84 -9.44
CA THR A 564 -1.14 -4.62 -9.49
C THR A 564 -0.50 -4.38 -10.85
N VAL A 565 0.74 -3.89 -10.85
CA VAL A 565 1.53 -3.62 -12.06
C VAL A 565 2.63 -4.68 -12.16
N GLN A 566 2.82 -5.25 -13.35
CA GLN A 566 3.85 -6.22 -13.66
C GLN A 566 4.71 -5.71 -14.82
N VAL A 567 6.04 -5.76 -14.67
CA VAL A 567 7.00 -5.36 -15.70
C VAL A 567 7.97 -6.50 -15.99
N TRP A 568 8.20 -6.77 -17.28
CA TRP A 568 9.20 -7.72 -17.75
C TRP A 568 9.88 -7.22 -19.02
N ALA A 569 11.08 -7.72 -19.28
CA ALA A 569 11.80 -7.48 -20.52
C ALA A 569 11.47 -8.54 -21.57
N GLN A 570 11.43 -8.17 -22.85
CA GLN A 570 11.11 -9.08 -23.97
C GLN A 570 12.16 -8.96 -25.09
N LYS A 571 12.57 -10.12 -25.64
CA LYS A 571 13.52 -10.26 -26.76
C LYS A 571 12.99 -11.34 -27.71
N GLY A 572 12.42 -10.93 -28.85
CA GLY A 572 11.64 -11.81 -29.73
C GLY A 572 10.49 -12.48 -28.96
N ALA A 573 10.49 -13.81 -28.90
CA ALA A 573 9.52 -14.61 -28.13
C ALA A 573 9.99 -14.98 -26.71
N ARG A 574 11.13 -14.47 -26.24
CA ARG A 574 11.67 -14.71 -24.89
C ARG A 574 11.30 -13.57 -23.95
N GLU A 575 11.04 -13.90 -22.69
CA GLU A 575 10.63 -12.98 -21.63
C GLU A 575 11.52 -13.15 -20.38
N SER A 576 11.75 -12.08 -19.62
CA SER A 576 12.27 -12.17 -18.25
C SER A 576 11.19 -12.67 -17.29
N LYS A 577 11.55 -12.92 -16.03
CA LYS A 577 10.55 -13.05 -14.96
C LYS A 577 9.87 -11.69 -14.77
N LYS A 578 8.61 -11.70 -14.33
CA LYS A 578 7.82 -10.48 -14.10
C LYS A 578 8.11 -9.95 -12.69
N ALA A 579 8.64 -8.74 -12.60
CA ALA A 579 8.65 -7.99 -11.34
C ALA A 579 7.28 -7.35 -11.14
N ASP A 580 6.75 -7.32 -9.92
CA ASP A 580 5.46 -6.70 -9.61
C ASP A 580 5.55 -5.61 -8.53
N THR A 581 4.62 -4.65 -8.61
CA THR A 581 4.48 -3.55 -7.66
C THR A 581 3.01 -3.13 -7.54
N LYS A 582 2.66 -2.39 -6.48
CA LYS A 582 1.29 -1.94 -6.23
C LYS A 582 1.15 -0.43 -6.44
N ALA A 583 0.23 -0.06 -7.31
CA ALA A 583 -0.14 1.33 -7.61
C ALA A 583 -1.56 1.65 -7.11
N PRO A 584 -1.72 2.05 -5.82
CA PRO A 584 -3.00 2.46 -5.26
C PRO A 584 -3.34 3.91 -5.64
N THR A 585 -4.13 4.10 -6.68
CA THR A 585 -4.60 5.42 -7.15
C THR A 585 -5.14 6.29 -6.01
N GLU A 586 -4.94 7.61 -6.12
CA GLU A 586 -5.50 8.56 -5.16
C GLU A 586 -7.04 8.51 -5.18
N ILE A 587 -7.67 8.90 -4.08
CA ILE A 587 -9.11 9.16 -4.03
C ILE A 587 -9.34 10.46 -4.78
N ASP A 588 -10.26 10.48 -5.76
CA ASP A 588 -10.55 11.70 -6.50
C ASP A 588 -11.14 12.78 -5.60
N SER A 589 -10.86 14.03 -5.94
CA SER A 589 -11.32 15.18 -5.15
C SER A 589 -12.77 15.56 -5.47
N PRO A 590 -13.60 15.91 -4.46
CA PRO A 590 -14.93 16.45 -4.69
C PRO A 590 -14.87 17.70 -5.57
N LYS A 591 -15.71 17.79 -6.60
CA LYS A 591 -15.68 18.85 -7.62
C LYS A 591 -16.90 19.75 -7.51
N ASN A 592 -16.82 20.93 -8.14
CA ASN A 592 -17.90 21.92 -8.19
C ASN A 592 -18.51 22.26 -6.81
N LEU A 593 -17.68 22.68 -5.85
CA LEU A 593 -18.13 23.08 -4.52
C LEU A 593 -18.96 24.38 -4.58
N VAL A 594 -20.26 24.26 -4.39
CA VAL A 594 -21.21 25.38 -4.36
C VAL A 594 -21.61 25.69 -2.92
N THR A 595 -21.39 26.94 -2.51
CA THR A 595 -21.97 27.52 -1.30
C THR A 595 -23.35 28.10 -1.64
N ASP A 596 -24.42 27.55 -1.06
CA ASP A 596 -25.79 28.07 -1.20
C ASP A 596 -26.47 28.30 0.16
N ARG A 597 -27.63 28.96 0.16
CA ARG A 597 -28.49 29.21 1.35
C ARG A 597 -27.71 29.73 2.58
N VAL A 598 -26.86 30.73 2.36
CA VAL A 598 -26.08 31.36 3.44
C VAL A 598 -26.99 32.24 4.28
N THR A 599 -26.89 32.12 5.61
CA THR A 599 -27.51 33.01 6.59
C THR A 599 -26.42 33.70 7.43
N GLU A 600 -26.83 34.42 8.45
CA GLU A 600 -25.98 34.98 9.49
C GLU A 600 -25.25 33.91 10.34
N ASP A 601 -25.77 32.68 10.41
CA ASP A 601 -25.31 31.62 11.32
C ASP A 601 -25.18 30.22 10.68
N THR A 602 -25.59 30.05 9.42
CA THR A 602 -25.52 28.81 8.65
C THR A 602 -25.04 29.04 7.21
N ALA A 603 -24.58 27.97 6.56
CA ALA A 603 -24.34 27.92 5.13
C ALA A 603 -24.54 26.49 4.62
N THR A 604 -25.19 26.32 3.48
CA THR A 604 -25.23 25.02 2.81
C THR A 604 -24.05 24.90 1.85
N ILE A 605 -23.39 23.75 1.86
CA ILE A 605 -22.23 23.44 1.04
C ILE A 605 -22.57 22.18 0.27
N SER A 606 -22.46 22.21 -1.05
CA SER A 606 -22.76 21.09 -1.94
C SER A 606 -21.62 20.81 -2.91
N TRP A 607 -21.49 19.57 -3.39
CA TRP A 607 -20.40 19.12 -4.25
C TRP A 607 -20.84 17.94 -5.14
N ASP A 608 -20.14 17.76 -6.25
CA ASP A 608 -20.27 16.55 -7.07
C ASP A 608 -19.65 15.34 -6.36
N PRO A 609 -20.29 14.16 -6.44
CA PRO A 609 -19.79 12.95 -5.78
C PRO A 609 -18.50 12.44 -6.44
N VAL A 610 -17.60 11.89 -5.62
CA VAL A 610 -16.37 11.26 -6.09
C VAL A 610 -16.64 9.87 -6.67
N GLN A 611 -15.79 9.41 -7.60
CA GLN A 611 -15.90 8.10 -8.25
C GLN A 611 -15.32 6.98 -7.37
N ALA A 612 -14.30 7.29 -6.57
CA ALA A 612 -13.70 6.36 -5.63
C ALA A 612 -14.72 5.85 -4.60
N VAL A 613 -14.77 4.54 -4.37
CA VAL A 613 -15.55 3.95 -3.27
C VAL A 613 -14.95 4.40 -1.94
N ILE A 614 -15.71 5.19 -1.17
CA ILE A 614 -15.30 5.87 0.06
C ILE A 614 -16.20 5.52 1.25
N ASP A 615 -15.76 5.82 2.48
CA ASP A 615 -16.54 5.59 3.69
C ASP A 615 -17.45 6.78 4.02
N LYS A 616 -16.91 7.99 3.83
CA LYS A 616 -17.56 9.28 4.15
C LYS A 616 -16.83 10.44 3.45
N TYR A 617 -17.50 11.60 3.39
CA TYR A 617 -16.84 12.89 3.24
C TYR A 617 -16.50 13.48 4.61
N MET A 618 -15.51 14.35 4.63
CA MET A 618 -15.15 15.19 5.76
C MET A 618 -15.24 16.64 5.31
N VAL A 619 -15.98 17.46 6.07
CA VAL A 619 -16.16 18.89 5.81
C VAL A 619 -15.55 19.68 6.96
N ARG A 620 -14.44 20.37 6.70
CA ARG A 620 -13.87 21.37 7.61
C ARG A 620 -14.37 22.74 7.25
N TYR A 621 -14.61 23.58 8.26
CA TYR A 621 -14.80 25.02 8.08
C TYR A 621 -13.99 25.80 9.11
N THR A 622 -13.21 26.76 8.61
CA THR A 622 -12.29 27.60 9.39
C THR A 622 -12.68 29.05 9.21
N SER A 623 -12.95 29.74 10.31
CA SER A 623 -13.18 31.20 10.33
C SER A 623 -11.89 31.96 10.03
N ALA A 624 -12.01 33.20 9.55
CA ALA A 624 -10.88 34.13 9.40
C ALA A 624 -10.04 34.32 10.70
N ASP A 625 -10.64 34.10 11.87
CA ASP A 625 -9.98 34.22 13.19
C ASP A 625 -9.24 32.94 13.63
N GLY A 626 -9.30 31.87 12.83
CA GLY A 626 -8.65 30.57 13.07
C GLY A 626 -9.54 29.48 13.67
N ASP A 627 -10.67 29.83 14.29
CA ASP A 627 -11.61 28.81 14.83
C ASP A 627 -12.02 27.84 13.74
N THR A 628 -11.84 26.55 14.00
CA THR A 628 -12.00 25.46 13.03
C THR A 628 -12.91 24.38 13.59
N ARG A 629 -13.83 23.87 12.76
CA ARG A 629 -14.67 22.71 13.06
C ARG A 629 -14.63 21.72 11.90
N GLU A 630 -14.76 20.44 12.21
CA GLU A 630 -14.86 19.36 11.21
C GLU A 630 -16.14 18.55 11.44
N VAL A 631 -16.83 18.18 10.35
CA VAL A 631 -18.09 17.42 10.36
C VAL A 631 -17.98 16.23 9.40
N PRO A 632 -18.21 14.98 9.87
CA PRO A 632 -18.32 13.84 8.98
C PRO A 632 -19.68 13.86 8.26
N VAL A 633 -19.66 13.57 6.96
CA VAL A 633 -20.85 13.57 6.09
C VAL A 633 -20.90 12.23 5.36
N GLY A 634 -22.08 11.59 5.28
CA GLY A 634 -22.21 10.24 4.73
C GLY A 634 -21.82 10.15 3.25
N LYS A 635 -21.22 9.04 2.82
CA LYS A 635 -20.73 8.83 1.44
C LYS A 635 -21.77 9.06 0.32
N GLU A 636 -23.05 8.84 0.62
CA GLU A 636 -24.17 9.05 -0.32
C GLU A 636 -24.63 10.53 -0.38
N GLN A 637 -24.22 11.36 0.58
CA GLN A 637 -24.64 12.76 0.69
C GLN A 637 -23.76 13.68 -0.16
N ARG A 638 -24.40 14.57 -0.91
CA ARG A 638 -23.77 15.55 -1.82
C ARG A 638 -23.80 16.98 -1.29
N SER A 639 -24.24 17.15 -0.04
CA SER A 639 -24.28 18.44 0.64
C SER A 639 -24.32 18.27 2.16
N THR A 640 -23.99 19.34 2.87
CA THR A 640 -24.21 19.49 4.32
C THR A 640 -24.58 20.92 4.66
N VAL A 641 -25.22 21.12 5.81
CA VAL A 641 -25.53 22.44 6.37
C VAL A 641 -24.55 22.70 7.51
N LEU A 642 -23.70 23.72 7.34
CA LEU A 642 -22.84 24.23 8.40
C LEU A 642 -23.70 25.06 9.36
N THR A 643 -23.51 24.89 10.67
CA THR A 643 -24.36 25.53 11.69
C THR A 643 -23.56 26.16 12.81
N GLY A 644 -24.10 27.21 13.42
CA GLY A 644 -23.46 27.92 14.53
C GLY A 644 -22.21 28.70 14.09
N LEU A 645 -22.28 29.30 12.90
CA LEU A 645 -21.30 30.25 12.37
C LEU A 645 -21.43 31.62 13.07
N ARG A 646 -20.45 32.51 12.87
CA ARG A 646 -20.50 33.90 13.32
C ARG A 646 -20.99 34.84 12.20
N PRO A 647 -21.94 35.74 12.45
CA PRO A 647 -22.39 36.72 11.46
C PRO A 647 -21.27 37.64 10.94
N GLY A 648 -21.33 37.99 9.65
CA GLY A 648 -20.39 38.90 9.00
C GLY A 648 -18.92 38.42 8.92
N VAL A 649 -18.68 37.12 9.13
CA VAL A 649 -17.38 36.44 9.06
C VAL A 649 -17.31 35.57 7.79
N GLU A 650 -16.16 35.61 7.12
CA GLU A 650 -15.85 34.66 6.03
C GLU A 650 -15.26 33.38 6.59
N TYR A 651 -15.82 32.24 6.18
CA TYR A 651 -15.30 30.92 6.46
C TYR A 651 -14.69 30.31 5.20
N THR A 652 -13.47 29.78 5.32
CA THR A 652 -12.91 28.86 4.32
C THR A 652 -13.43 27.47 4.64
N VAL A 653 -14.17 26.87 3.72
CA VAL A 653 -14.70 25.52 3.81
C VAL A 653 -13.83 24.59 2.96
N GLN A 654 -13.49 23.42 3.48
CA GLN A 654 -12.71 22.39 2.79
C GLN A 654 -13.45 21.07 2.86
N VAL A 655 -13.69 20.45 1.70
CA VAL A 655 -14.33 19.14 1.57
C VAL A 655 -13.33 18.14 1.00
N TRP A 656 -13.24 16.96 1.60
CA TRP A 656 -12.48 15.83 1.07
C TRP A 656 -13.21 14.52 1.32
N ALA A 657 -12.91 13.50 0.52
CA ALA A 657 -13.39 12.15 0.71
C ALA A 657 -12.38 11.33 1.54
N GLN A 658 -12.87 10.38 2.35
CA GLN A 658 -12.04 9.54 3.21
C GLN A 658 -12.39 8.04 3.04
N LYS A 659 -11.36 7.20 2.98
CA LYS A 659 -11.44 5.73 2.95
C LYS A 659 -10.38 5.14 3.89
N GLY A 660 -10.78 4.70 5.07
CA GLY A 660 -9.87 4.34 6.15
C GLY A 660 -8.91 5.48 6.50
N ALA A 661 -7.61 5.22 6.40
CA ALA A 661 -6.55 6.21 6.62
C ALA A 661 -6.20 7.05 5.36
N ARG A 662 -6.83 6.81 4.20
CA ARG A 662 -6.58 7.55 2.95
C ARG A 662 -7.58 8.71 2.80
N GLU A 663 -7.09 9.86 2.37
CA GLU A 663 -7.88 11.07 2.07
C GLU A 663 -7.73 11.47 0.60
N SER A 664 -8.75 12.10 0.01
CA SER A 664 -8.60 12.83 -1.26
C SER A 664 -7.85 14.15 -1.05
N LYS A 665 -7.42 14.78 -2.16
CA LYS A 665 -7.11 16.21 -2.14
C LYS A 665 -8.34 17.00 -1.65
N LYS A 666 -8.10 18.06 -0.88
CA LYS A 666 -9.14 18.89 -0.26
C LYS A 666 -9.54 19.98 -1.25
N ALA A 667 -10.79 19.96 -1.70
CA ALA A 667 -11.35 21.06 -2.48
C ALA A 667 -11.86 22.13 -1.51
N ASP A 668 -11.65 23.41 -1.83
CA ASP A 668 -12.08 24.52 -0.99
C ASP A 668 -13.10 25.45 -1.64
N THR A 669 -13.86 26.14 -0.80
CA THR A 669 -14.78 27.21 -1.19
C THR A 669 -14.94 28.21 -0.04
N LYS A 670 -15.55 29.36 -0.33
CA LYS A 670 -15.81 30.41 0.66
C LYS A 670 -17.27 30.45 1.06
N ALA A 671 -17.52 30.58 2.36
CA ALA A 671 -18.83 30.79 2.97
C ALA A 671 -18.84 32.13 3.73
N PRO A 672 -19.13 33.26 3.04
CA PRO A 672 -19.23 34.57 3.66
C PRO A 672 -20.61 34.77 4.30
N THR A 673 -20.76 34.41 5.57
CA THR A 673 -22.00 34.59 6.37
C THR A 673 -22.60 35.98 6.20
N GLU A 674 -23.94 36.07 6.26
CA GLU A 674 -24.64 37.35 6.22
C GLU A 674 -24.34 38.19 7.47
N ILE A 675 -24.56 39.51 7.36
CA ILE A 675 -24.52 40.42 8.50
C ILE A 675 -25.87 40.29 9.22
N ASP A 676 -25.86 40.01 10.52
CA ASP A 676 -27.10 39.93 11.30
C ASP A 676 -27.80 41.29 11.34
N SER A 677 -29.14 41.29 11.32
CA SER A 677 -29.94 42.51 11.30
C SER A 677 -30.12 43.09 12.70
N PRO A 678 -30.09 44.43 12.86
CA PRO A 678 -30.45 45.08 14.13
C PRO A 678 -31.82 44.62 14.62
N GLN A 679 -31.97 44.34 15.91
CA GLN A 679 -33.21 43.85 16.50
C GLN A 679 -33.85 44.90 17.43
N ASN A 680 -35.11 44.66 17.82
CA ASN A 680 -35.85 45.47 18.78
C ASN A 680 -35.81 46.99 18.48
N LEU A 681 -36.21 47.37 17.26
CA LEU A 681 -36.30 48.78 16.84
C LEU A 681 -37.43 49.51 17.57
N VAL A 682 -37.09 50.22 18.63
CA VAL A 682 -38.02 51.04 19.42
C VAL A 682 -37.95 52.50 18.99
N THR A 683 -39.10 53.07 18.63
CA THR A 683 -39.29 54.53 18.48
C THR A 683 -39.57 55.14 19.85
N ASN A 684 -38.73 56.07 20.28
CA ASN A 684 -38.76 56.74 21.58
C ASN A 684 -38.71 58.27 21.41
N ARG A 685 -39.18 59.03 22.41
CA ARG A 685 -39.03 60.50 22.48
C ARG A 685 -39.37 61.21 21.15
N VAL A 686 -40.59 60.98 20.67
CA VAL A 686 -41.11 61.65 19.47
C VAL A 686 -41.52 63.08 19.82
N THR A 687 -41.35 64.01 18.88
CA THR A 687 -41.86 65.38 18.93
C THR A 687 -42.63 65.69 17.63
N GLU A 688 -43.01 66.94 17.40
CA GLU A 688 -43.55 67.38 16.11
C GLU A 688 -42.52 67.33 14.95
N ASP A 689 -41.22 67.34 15.26
CA ASP A 689 -40.12 67.55 14.29
C ASP A 689 -38.94 66.57 14.44
N THR A 690 -38.93 65.73 15.47
CA THR A 690 -37.87 64.75 15.76
C THR A 690 -38.43 63.41 16.25
N ALA A 691 -37.62 62.35 16.16
CA ALA A 691 -37.89 61.06 16.80
C ALA A 691 -36.58 60.36 17.14
N THR A 692 -36.47 59.75 18.33
CA THR A 692 -35.32 58.90 18.68
C THR A 692 -35.61 57.47 18.25
N ILE A 693 -34.69 56.82 17.56
CA ILE A 693 -34.78 55.43 17.13
C ILE A 693 -33.64 54.67 17.79
N SER A 694 -33.94 53.56 18.45
CA SER A 694 -32.98 52.71 19.16
C SER A 694 -33.15 51.24 18.79
N TRP A 695 -32.05 50.50 18.72
CA TRP A 695 -31.99 49.09 18.32
C TRP A 695 -30.90 48.34 19.09
N ASP A 696 -31.02 47.02 19.17
CA ASP A 696 -29.97 46.16 19.72
C ASP A 696 -28.77 46.09 18.75
N PRO A 697 -27.52 46.21 19.25
CA PRO A 697 -26.32 46.08 18.42
C PRO A 697 -26.20 44.72 17.73
N VAL A 698 -25.72 44.73 16.48
CA VAL A 698 -25.44 43.50 15.72
C VAL A 698 -24.13 42.85 16.19
N ARG A 699 -24.03 41.53 16.03
CA ARG A 699 -22.87 40.72 16.44
C ARG A 699 -21.76 40.72 15.41
N ALA A 700 -22.09 40.95 14.14
CA ALA A 700 -21.12 41.13 13.07
C ALA A 700 -20.25 42.37 13.30
N VAL A 701 -18.93 42.25 13.07
CA VAL A 701 -18.05 43.42 13.00
C VAL A 701 -18.39 44.23 11.74
N ILE A 702 -18.87 45.46 11.93
CA ILE A 702 -19.42 46.35 10.89
C ILE A 702 -18.72 47.72 10.89
N ASP A 703 -18.89 48.50 9.83
CA ASP A 703 -18.29 49.84 9.72
C ASP A 703 -19.21 50.92 10.33
N LYS A 704 -20.52 50.78 10.11
CA LYS A 704 -21.57 51.72 10.54
C LYS A 704 -22.95 51.07 10.43
N TYR A 705 -23.94 51.67 11.09
CA TYR A 705 -25.35 51.49 10.74
C TYR A 705 -25.76 52.55 9.70
N MET A 706 -26.77 52.23 8.92
CA MET A 706 -27.47 53.15 8.03
C MET A 706 -28.94 53.21 8.47
N VAL A 707 -29.44 54.43 8.67
CA VAL A 707 -30.83 54.68 9.09
C VAL A 707 -31.53 55.46 7.99
N ARG A 708 -32.48 54.83 7.31
CA ARG A 708 -33.41 55.49 6.39
C ARG A 708 -34.69 55.85 7.13
N TYR A 709 -35.28 56.99 6.80
CA TYR A 709 -36.65 57.30 7.15
C TYR A 709 -37.39 57.89 5.94
N THR A 710 -38.55 57.32 5.66
CA THR A 710 -39.41 57.65 4.52
C THR A 710 -40.78 58.08 5.02
N SER A 711 -41.21 59.29 4.66
CA SER A 711 -42.54 59.79 5.00
C SER A 711 -43.64 59.10 4.19
N ALA A 712 -44.89 59.18 4.65
CA ALA A 712 -46.05 58.66 3.94
C ALA A 712 -46.26 59.24 2.52
N ASP A 713 -45.75 60.45 2.26
CA ASP A 713 -45.75 61.12 0.95
C ASP A 713 -44.47 60.88 0.11
N GLY A 714 -43.55 60.04 0.58
CA GLY A 714 -42.43 59.50 -0.20
C GLY A 714 -41.07 60.17 0.01
N ASP A 715 -41.02 61.34 0.65
CA ASP A 715 -39.75 61.99 1.00
C ASP A 715 -38.90 61.05 1.87
N THR A 716 -37.69 60.78 1.39
CA THR A 716 -36.79 59.81 1.99
C THR A 716 -35.46 60.47 2.34
N ARG A 717 -34.96 60.21 3.54
CA ARG A 717 -33.61 60.62 3.98
C ARG A 717 -32.87 59.43 4.56
N GLU A 718 -31.56 59.39 4.34
CA GLU A 718 -30.67 58.37 4.91
C GLU A 718 -29.56 59.04 5.72
N VAL A 719 -29.24 58.47 6.89
CA VAL A 719 -28.24 59.00 7.84
C VAL A 719 -27.30 57.86 8.25
N PRO A 720 -25.96 58.03 8.10
CA PRO A 720 -25.00 57.09 8.66
C PRO A 720 -24.88 57.28 10.18
N VAL A 721 -24.83 56.18 10.92
CA VAL A 721 -24.72 56.14 12.39
C VAL A 721 -23.54 55.27 12.77
N GLY A 722 -22.73 55.68 13.75
CA GLY A 722 -21.49 55.00 14.09
C GLY A 722 -21.71 53.57 14.57
N LYS A 723 -20.79 52.64 14.25
CA LYS A 723 -20.90 51.21 14.65
C LYS A 723 -21.06 50.98 16.16
N GLU A 724 -20.53 51.88 16.98
CA GLU A 724 -20.63 51.85 18.45
C GLU A 724 -21.98 52.42 18.99
N GLN A 725 -22.87 52.90 18.11
CA GLN A 725 -24.12 53.58 18.48
C GLN A 725 -25.34 52.70 18.24
N SER A 726 -26.10 52.43 19.30
CA SER A 726 -27.37 51.70 19.31
C SER A 726 -28.62 52.59 19.16
N SER A 727 -28.43 53.89 18.88
CA SER A 727 -29.54 54.82 18.66
C SER A 727 -29.13 56.06 17.87
N THR A 728 -30.13 56.73 17.29
CA THR A 728 -29.98 58.03 16.64
C THR A 728 -31.23 58.90 16.82
N VAL A 729 -31.09 60.21 16.61
CA VAL A 729 -32.21 61.16 16.60
C VAL A 729 -32.46 61.61 15.16
N LEU A 730 -33.63 61.27 14.63
CA LEU A 730 -34.13 61.79 13.36
C LEU A 730 -34.57 63.24 13.56
N THR A 731 -34.24 64.13 12.61
CA THR A 731 -34.47 65.57 12.76
C THR A 731 -35.05 66.20 11.49
N GLY A 732 -35.80 67.30 11.66
CA GLY A 732 -36.45 68.00 10.56
C GLY A 732 -37.57 67.16 9.92
N LEU A 733 -38.30 66.41 10.73
CA LEU A 733 -39.53 65.70 10.35
C LEU A 733 -40.68 66.71 10.20
N ARG A 734 -41.78 66.32 9.54
CA ARG A 734 -43.01 67.10 9.45
C ARG A 734 -43.96 66.77 10.62
N PRO A 735 -44.64 67.76 11.23
CA PRO A 735 -45.66 67.52 12.26
C PRO A 735 -46.86 66.69 11.77
N GLY A 736 -47.33 65.75 12.60
CA GLY A 736 -48.50 64.91 12.34
C GLY A 736 -48.37 63.92 11.17
N VAL A 737 -47.16 63.52 10.79
CA VAL A 737 -46.84 62.62 9.65
C VAL A 737 -46.25 61.30 10.14
N GLU A 738 -46.66 60.20 9.52
CA GLU A 738 -46.04 58.88 9.75
C GLU A 738 -44.79 58.72 8.88
N TYR A 739 -43.70 58.29 9.52
CA TYR A 739 -42.45 57.90 8.88
C TYR A 739 -42.23 56.39 9.09
N THR A 740 -41.97 55.67 8.00
CA THR A 740 -41.40 54.32 8.06
C THR A 740 -39.89 54.45 8.17
N VAL A 741 -39.32 53.96 9.27
CA VAL A 741 -37.88 53.99 9.54
C VAL A 741 -37.31 52.60 9.27
N GLN A 742 -36.17 52.52 8.60
CA GLN A 742 -35.46 51.27 8.32
C GLN A 742 -34.00 51.40 8.79
N VAL A 743 -33.53 50.44 9.58
CA VAL A 743 -32.15 50.36 10.08
C VAL A 743 -31.49 49.09 9.56
N TRP A 744 -30.26 49.22 9.07
CA TRP A 744 -29.42 48.09 8.70
C TRP A 744 -27.95 48.37 9.02
N ALA A 745 -27.18 47.31 9.19
CA ALA A 745 -25.74 47.39 9.35
C ALA A 745 -25.03 47.30 7.98
N GLN A 746 -23.90 48.00 7.82
CA GLN A 746 -23.11 48.00 6.57
C GLN A 746 -21.64 47.72 6.86
N LYS A 747 -21.01 46.89 6.01
CA LYS A 747 -19.59 46.52 6.06
C LYS A 747 -19.04 46.48 4.62
N GLY A 748 -18.24 47.46 4.24
CA GLY A 748 -17.89 47.71 2.84
C GLY A 748 -19.14 47.84 1.97
N ALA A 749 -19.25 46.98 0.94
CA ALA A 749 -20.42 46.90 0.06
C ALA A 749 -21.51 45.91 0.54
N ARG A 750 -21.35 45.25 1.70
CA ARG A 750 -22.31 44.28 2.25
C ARG A 750 -23.26 44.97 3.23
N GLU A 751 -24.54 44.61 3.17
CA GLU A 751 -25.59 45.11 4.07
C GLU A 751 -26.24 43.96 4.85
N SER A 752 -26.75 44.21 6.06
CA SER A 752 -27.68 43.30 6.72
C SER A 752 -29.06 43.36 6.08
N LYS A 753 -29.92 42.38 6.41
CA LYS A 753 -31.38 42.54 6.25
C LYS A 753 -31.81 43.83 6.98
N LYS A 754 -32.76 44.57 6.40
CA LYS A 754 -33.23 45.85 6.96
C LYS A 754 -34.37 45.58 7.94
N ALA A 755 -34.19 45.97 9.20
CA ALA A 755 -35.28 45.97 10.17
C ALA A 755 -36.04 47.30 10.07
N ASP A 756 -37.36 47.29 10.24
CA ASP A 756 -38.20 48.48 10.15
C ASP A 756 -39.05 48.73 11.40
N THR A 757 -39.46 49.99 11.56
CA THR A 757 -40.38 50.46 12.59
C THR A 757 -41.09 51.73 12.12
N LYS A 758 -42.11 52.17 12.85
CA LYS A 758 -42.90 53.36 12.52
C LYS A 758 -42.72 54.48 13.56
N ALA A 759 -42.60 55.71 13.07
CA ALA A 759 -42.51 56.91 13.88
C ALA A 759 -43.56 57.93 13.39
N LEU A 760 -44.62 58.12 14.18
CA LEU A 760 -45.70 59.06 13.89
C LEU A 760 -45.47 60.34 14.71
N THR A 761 -45.04 61.42 14.05
CA THR A 761 -44.73 62.70 14.73
C THR A 761 -45.97 63.32 15.38
N ASP A 762 -45.74 64.14 16.41
CA ASP A 762 -46.80 64.84 17.12
C ASP A 762 -47.36 66.04 16.34
N ILE A 763 -48.54 66.48 16.77
CA ILE A 763 -49.25 67.62 16.22
C ILE A 763 -48.61 68.89 16.80
N ASP A 764 -48.08 69.77 15.95
CA ASP A 764 -47.51 71.02 16.43
C ASP A 764 -48.60 71.92 17.04
N PRO A 765 -48.28 72.71 18.08
CA PRO A 765 -49.28 73.53 18.75
C PRO A 765 -49.77 74.72 17.88
N PRO A 766 -51.04 75.16 18.03
CA PRO A 766 -51.53 76.41 17.45
C PRO A 766 -50.69 77.61 17.87
N LYS A 767 -50.42 78.54 16.94
CA LYS A 767 -49.48 79.65 17.17
C LYS A 767 -50.24 80.96 17.44
N ASN A 768 -49.53 81.95 18.01
CA ASN A 768 -50.01 83.34 18.16
C ASN A 768 -51.31 83.55 18.98
N LEU A 769 -51.70 82.63 19.87
CA LEU A 769 -52.91 82.75 20.69
C LEU A 769 -52.92 84.04 21.53
N ARG A 770 -53.83 84.97 21.25
CA ARG A 770 -53.90 86.30 21.87
C ARG A 770 -55.33 86.84 22.01
N PRO A 771 -55.68 87.50 23.13
CA PRO A 771 -56.92 88.23 23.29
C PRO A 771 -56.86 89.61 22.61
N SER A 772 -58.03 90.12 22.22
CA SER A 772 -58.25 91.39 21.55
C SER A 772 -59.70 91.85 21.79
N ALA A 773 -60.05 93.09 21.43
CA ALA A 773 -61.42 93.63 21.56
C ALA A 773 -62.08 93.37 22.95
N ILE A 774 -61.30 93.55 24.01
CA ILE A 774 -61.71 93.29 25.40
C ILE A 774 -62.81 94.27 25.82
N THR A 775 -63.83 93.77 26.53
CA THR A 775 -64.96 94.54 27.06
C THR A 775 -65.11 94.36 28.58
N GLN A 776 -66.23 94.83 29.14
CA GLN A 776 -66.60 94.57 30.54
C GLN A 776 -67.03 93.10 30.77
N SER A 777 -67.39 92.37 29.71
CA SER A 777 -68.04 91.04 29.82
C SER A 777 -67.62 90.04 28.74
N GLY A 778 -66.47 90.22 28.10
CA GLY A 778 -66.03 89.41 26.96
C GLY A 778 -64.75 89.90 26.27
N GLY A 779 -64.36 89.19 25.21
CA GLY A 779 -63.24 89.55 24.31
C GLY A 779 -63.02 88.52 23.20
N VAL A 780 -62.30 88.92 22.15
CA VAL A 780 -62.03 88.10 20.96
C VAL A 780 -60.63 87.49 21.04
N LEU A 781 -60.56 86.17 21.02
CA LEU A 781 -59.33 85.39 20.90
C LEU A 781 -59.00 85.13 19.43
N THR A 782 -57.72 85.21 19.08
CA THR A 782 -57.21 84.88 17.73
C THR A 782 -55.95 84.03 17.84
N TRP A 783 -55.72 83.13 16.89
CA TRP A 783 -54.54 82.28 16.79
C TRP A 783 -54.16 82.05 15.31
N THR A 784 -53.27 81.10 15.05
CA THR A 784 -52.85 80.67 13.71
C THR A 784 -52.81 79.15 13.69
N SER A 785 -53.28 78.54 12.60
CA SER A 785 -53.30 77.09 12.41
C SER A 785 -51.93 76.44 12.64
N PRO A 786 -51.89 75.23 13.23
CA PRO A 786 -50.69 74.38 13.19
C PRO A 786 -50.40 73.91 11.76
N SER A 787 -49.19 73.37 11.59
CA SER A 787 -48.68 72.83 10.31
C SER A 787 -49.17 71.41 10.04
N ALA A 788 -49.39 70.62 11.09
CA ALA A 788 -50.02 69.32 11.03
C ALA A 788 -51.47 69.43 10.53
N GLN A 789 -51.90 68.47 9.70
CA GLN A 789 -53.31 68.34 9.33
C GLN A 789 -54.14 67.90 10.55
N ILE A 790 -55.07 68.76 10.98
CA ILE A 790 -55.92 68.58 12.17
C ILE A 790 -57.41 68.47 11.81
N ASP A 791 -58.20 67.92 12.73
CA ASP A 791 -59.66 67.81 12.60
C ASP A 791 -60.36 69.02 13.24
N GLY A 792 -59.77 69.56 14.31
CA GLY A 792 -60.28 70.75 15.00
C GLY A 792 -59.37 71.25 16.13
N TYR A 793 -59.92 72.16 16.94
CA TYR A 793 -59.31 72.65 18.17
C TYR A 793 -60.24 72.46 19.36
N ILE A 794 -59.65 72.41 20.56
CA ILE A 794 -60.36 72.45 21.82
C ILE A 794 -59.82 73.65 22.60
N LEU A 795 -60.70 74.61 22.88
CA LEU A 795 -60.41 75.82 23.64
C LEU A 795 -61.06 75.69 25.02
N THR A 796 -60.27 75.82 26.08
CA THR A 796 -60.74 75.81 27.46
C THR A 796 -60.47 77.15 28.13
N TYR A 797 -61.37 77.61 28.98
CA TYR A 797 -61.15 78.77 29.84
C TYR A 797 -61.79 78.57 31.22
N GLN A 798 -61.13 79.11 32.25
CA GLN A 798 -61.47 78.86 33.65
C GLN A 798 -61.99 80.12 34.36
N PHE A 799 -63.06 79.96 35.13
CA PHE A 799 -63.68 80.97 35.99
C PHE A 799 -63.01 80.99 37.39
N PRO A 800 -63.16 82.09 38.18
CA PRO A 800 -62.50 82.22 39.49
C PRO A 800 -62.91 81.18 40.54
N ASP A 801 -64.10 80.59 40.38
CA ASP A 801 -64.63 79.49 41.21
C ASP A 801 -63.96 78.13 40.93
N GLY A 802 -63.15 78.04 39.87
CA GLY A 802 -62.55 76.79 39.38
C GLY A 802 -63.32 76.12 38.24
N THR A 803 -64.48 76.63 37.84
CA THR A 803 -65.27 76.06 36.73
C THR A 803 -64.54 76.26 35.41
N ILE A 804 -64.28 75.16 34.69
CA ILE A 804 -63.69 75.17 33.34
C ILE A 804 -64.82 75.00 32.32
N LYS A 805 -64.86 75.87 31.29
CA LYS A 805 -65.67 75.65 30.08
C LYS A 805 -64.79 75.21 28.93
N GLU A 806 -65.21 74.16 28.23
CA GLU A 806 -64.61 73.66 26.99
C GLU A 806 -65.47 74.07 25.79
N ILE A 807 -64.83 74.48 24.70
CA ILE A 807 -65.44 74.80 23.41
C ILE A 807 -64.65 74.05 22.33
N GLN A 808 -65.35 73.22 21.55
CA GLN A 808 -64.77 72.56 20.38
C GLN A 808 -64.98 73.42 19.13
N LEU A 809 -63.96 73.47 18.28
CA LEU A 809 -63.83 74.36 17.14
C LEU A 809 -63.39 73.55 15.92
N GLY A 810 -63.85 73.93 14.72
CA GLY A 810 -63.45 73.26 13.49
C GLY A 810 -62.03 73.61 13.05
N ARG A 811 -61.39 72.75 12.26
CA ARG A 811 -60.02 72.96 11.73
C ARG A 811 -59.78 74.30 11.02
N GLY A 812 -60.83 74.96 10.53
CA GLY A 812 -60.77 76.26 9.84
C GLY A 812 -60.93 77.48 10.75
N ASP A 813 -61.17 77.29 12.05
CA ASP A 813 -61.36 78.39 12.99
C ASP A 813 -60.01 78.96 13.45
N GLU A 814 -59.78 80.26 13.25
CA GLU A 814 -58.61 81.00 13.76
C GLU A 814 -59.01 82.15 14.71
N ARG A 815 -60.31 82.27 15.03
CA ARG A 815 -60.89 83.30 15.89
C ARG A 815 -62.09 82.77 16.69
N LEU A 816 -62.23 83.20 17.94
CA LEU A 816 -63.41 82.96 18.77
C LEU A 816 -63.74 84.21 19.58
N GLU A 817 -65.02 84.54 19.70
CA GLU A 817 -65.50 85.60 20.60
C GLU A 817 -66.07 84.97 21.87
N LEU A 818 -65.52 85.35 23.03
CA LEU A 818 -66.04 84.96 24.34
C LEU A 818 -66.93 86.09 24.89
N GLN A 819 -68.13 85.73 25.32
CA GLN A 819 -69.12 86.62 25.91
C GLN A 819 -69.68 86.01 27.21
N GLY A 820 -70.29 86.82 28.07
CA GLY A 820 -70.86 86.38 29.34
C GLY A 820 -69.81 86.12 30.43
N LEU A 821 -68.68 86.84 30.36
CA LEU A 821 -67.66 86.87 31.41
C LEU A 821 -68.03 87.89 32.49
N GLU A 822 -67.64 87.63 33.74
CA GLU A 822 -67.75 88.57 34.86
C GLU A 822 -66.77 89.74 34.72
N GLN A 823 -67.11 90.88 35.31
CA GLN A 823 -66.37 92.15 35.18
C GLN A 823 -65.19 92.26 36.16
N GLY A 824 -64.02 92.71 35.67
CA GLY A 824 -62.81 92.90 36.47
C GLY A 824 -62.00 91.62 36.71
N ILE A 825 -62.33 90.53 36.01
CA ILE A 825 -61.79 89.19 36.23
C ILE A 825 -60.81 88.80 35.11
N THR A 826 -59.76 88.06 35.48
CA THR A 826 -58.80 87.47 34.54
C THR A 826 -59.05 85.98 34.37
N TYR A 827 -59.35 85.57 33.14
CA TYR A 827 -59.60 84.19 32.73
C TYR A 827 -58.33 83.63 32.08
N PRO A 828 -57.69 82.59 32.65
CA PRO A 828 -56.71 81.82 31.91
C PRO A 828 -57.44 80.99 30.85
N VAL A 829 -56.90 81.02 29.64
CA VAL A 829 -57.41 80.35 28.45
C VAL A 829 -56.31 79.42 27.94
N SER A 830 -56.65 78.22 27.50
CA SER A 830 -55.74 77.36 26.73
C SER A 830 -56.39 76.77 25.49
N LEU A 831 -55.58 76.54 24.46
CA LEU A 831 -55.97 75.99 23.17
C LEU A 831 -55.07 74.79 22.83
N ILE A 832 -55.68 73.69 22.42
CA ILE A 832 -55.02 72.55 21.77
C ILE A 832 -55.63 72.33 20.39
N ALA A 833 -54.85 71.83 19.44
CA ALA A 833 -55.37 71.21 18.23
C ALA A 833 -55.50 69.68 18.42
N PHE A 834 -56.35 69.02 17.64
CA PHE A 834 -56.50 67.56 17.71
C PHE A 834 -56.71 66.90 16.35
N LYS A 835 -56.41 65.60 16.28
CA LYS A 835 -56.69 64.72 15.14
C LYS A 835 -57.01 63.32 15.65
N GLY A 836 -58.26 62.88 15.48
CA GLY A 836 -58.82 61.78 16.28
C GLY A 836 -58.56 61.99 17.77
N ASP A 837 -58.10 60.94 18.45
CA ASP A 837 -57.76 61.00 19.88
C ASP A 837 -56.45 61.76 20.20
N ARG A 838 -55.61 62.05 19.18
CA ARG A 838 -54.31 62.73 19.39
C ARG A 838 -54.51 64.23 19.56
N ARG A 839 -53.82 64.80 20.54
CA ARG A 839 -53.88 66.24 20.92
C ARG A 839 -52.49 66.87 20.82
N SER A 840 -52.41 68.13 20.38
CA SER A 840 -51.18 68.92 20.43
C SER A 840 -50.81 69.29 21.86
N ARG A 841 -49.61 69.84 22.05
CA ARG A 841 -49.29 70.62 23.26
C ARG A 841 -50.25 71.81 23.39
N SER A 842 -50.59 72.20 24.62
CA SER A 842 -51.50 73.31 24.92
C SER A 842 -50.78 74.66 24.92
N VAL A 843 -51.36 75.65 24.24
CA VAL A 843 -50.89 77.05 24.27
C VAL A 843 -51.88 77.89 25.06
N SER A 844 -51.37 78.69 25.99
CA SER A 844 -52.20 79.44 26.95
C SER A 844 -52.02 80.95 26.85
N THR A 845 -53.09 81.69 27.16
CA THR A 845 -53.09 83.16 27.27
C THR A 845 -54.06 83.59 28.39
N THR A 846 -54.10 84.88 28.73
CA THR A 846 -54.97 85.42 29.79
C THR A 846 -55.83 86.57 29.28
N LEU A 847 -57.14 86.47 29.43
CA LEU A 847 -58.12 87.49 29.02
C LEU A 847 -58.69 88.17 30.27
N SER A 848 -58.52 89.48 30.41
CA SER A 848 -58.95 90.25 31.60
C SER A 848 -60.03 91.27 31.25
N THR A 849 -61.18 91.24 31.92
CA THR A 849 -62.29 92.19 31.69
C THR A 849 -62.13 93.51 32.48
N VAL A 850 -62.76 94.59 32.03
CA VAL A 850 -62.52 95.96 32.54
C VAL A 850 -63.45 96.35 33.69
N GLY A 851 -62.90 96.67 34.87
CA GLY A 851 -63.65 97.06 36.09
C GLY A 851 -64.28 98.47 36.10
N ALA A 852 -65.20 98.70 37.04
CA ALA A 852 -65.96 99.96 37.20
C ALA A 852 -65.22 101.03 38.03
N ARG A 853 -65.65 102.30 37.90
CA ARG A 853 -64.93 103.48 38.42
C ARG A 853 -65.20 103.81 39.90
N PHE A 854 -66.45 103.61 40.35
CA PHE A 854 -66.92 103.83 41.72
C PHE A 854 -67.60 102.55 42.21
N PRO A 855 -66.88 101.60 42.84
CA PRO A 855 -67.45 100.31 43.26
C PRO A 855 -68.63 100.44 44.24
N HIS A 856 -68.61 101.47 45.09
CA HIS A 856 -69.67 101.78 46.06
C HIS A 856 -70.10 103.24 45.86
N PRO A 857 -70.98 103.54 44.88
CA PRO A 857 -71.35 104.92 44.55
C PRO A 857 -72.10 105.58 45.71
N SER A 858 -71.67 106.77 46.14
CA SER A 858 -72.27 107.43 47.31
C SER A 858 -73.61 108.13 47.06
N ASP A 859 -73.93 108.34 45.79
CA ASP A 859 -75.04 109.16 45.32
C ASP A 859 -75.30 108.85 43.83
N CYS A 860 -76.44 109.30 43.30
CA CYS A 860 -76.84 109.04 41.92
C CYS A 860 -75.88 109.61 40.86
N SER A 861 -75.12 110.68 41.18
CA SER A 861 -74.12 111.27 40.27
C SER A 861 -72.90 110.35 40.11
N GLN A 862 -72.55 109.54 41.12
CA GLN A 862 -71.52 108.49 40.98
C GLN A 862 -72.05 107.25 40.26
N VAL A 863 -73.33 106.88 40.44
CA VAL A 863 -73.97 105.81 39.66
C VAL A 863 -73.90 106.14 38.16
N GLN A 864 -74.26 107.37 37.78
CA GLN A 864 -74.23 107.87 36.39
C GLN A 864 -72.82 107.97 35.80
N GLN A 865 -71.76 108.02 36.62
CA GLN A 865 -70.36 108.03 36.17
C GLN A 865 -69.75 106.64 35.97
N ASN A 866 -70.43 105.56 36.38
CA ASN A 866 -69.99 104.17 36.13
C ASN A 866 -70.42 103.66 34.76
N SER A 867 -71.58 104.09 34.27
CA SER A 867 -72.25 103.54 33.09
C SER A 867 -73.37 104.48 32.63
N ASN A 868 -73.74 104.41 31.34
CA ASN A 868 -74.93 105.09 30.83
C ASN A 868 -76.19 104.41 31.39
N VAL A 869 -76.75 104.99 32.46
CA VAL A 869 -77.92 104.48 33.18
C VAL A 869 -79.13 105.39 33.02
N VAL A 870 -80.32 104.78 33.03
CA VAL A 870 -81.62 105.46 32.98
C VAL A 870 -82.18 105.72 34.39
N SER A 871 -83.17 106.58 34.52
CA SER A 871 -83.87 106.79 35.80
C SER A 871 -84.49 105.50 36.37
N GLY A 872 -84.46 105.35 37.69
CA GLY A 872 -84.97 104.15 38.38
C GLY A 872 -84.45 103.97 39.80
N LEU A 873 -84.69 102.80 40.39
CA LEU A 873 -84.16 102.45 41.72
C LEU A 873 -82.71 101.97 41.65
N TYR A 874 -81.83 102.59 42.45
CA TYR A 874 -80.44 102.19 42.62
C TYR A 874 -80.05 102.10 44.09
N THR A 875 -79.07 101.24 44.38
CA THR A 875 -78.43 101.19 45.70
C THR A 875 -77.23 102.15 45.70
N ILE A 876 -77.31 103.19 46.51
CA ILE A 876 -76.16 104.04 46.85
C ILE A 876 -75.62 103.65 48.22
N TYR A 877 -74.38 104.00 48.53
CA TYR A 877 -73.69 103.61 49.75
C TYR A 877 -73.34 104.86 50.55
N LEU A 878 -73.88 105.03 51.75
CA LEU A 878 -73.73 106.30 52.49
C LEU A 878 -72.24 106.62 52.73
N HIS A 879 -71.79 107.76 52.20
CA HIS A 879 -70.38 108.20 52.18
C HIS A 879 -69.40 107.25 51.45
N GLY A 880 -69.89 106.34 50.60
CA GLY A 880 -69.10 105.30 49.91
C GLY A 880 -68.85 104.02 50.73
N ASP A 881 -69.49 103.90 51.90
CA ASP A 881 -69.34 102.76 52.81
C ASP A 881 -70.21 101.58 52.36
N ALA A 882 -69.55 100.50 51.91
CA ALA A 882 -70.19 99.25 51.48
C ALA A 882 -71.13 98.63 52.53
N SER A 883 -70.90 98.89 53.82
CA SER A 883 -71.74 98.39 54.92
C SER A 883 -73.03 99.19 55.14
N ARG A 884 -73.20 100.32 54.43
CA ARG A 884 -74.33 101.26 54.59
C ARG A 884 -75.12 101.49 53.29
N PRO A 885 -75.66 100.43 52.66
CA PRO A 885 -76.51 100.57 51.47
C PRO A 885 -77.82 101.32 51.79
N LEU A 886 -78.21 102.21 50.90
CA LEU A 886 -79.49 102.89 50.88
C LEU A 886 -80.06 102.82 49.46
N GLN A 887 -81.24 102.21 49.31
CA GLN A 887 -81.96 102.23 48.05
C GLN A 887 -82.65 103.60 47.86
N VAL A 888 -82.44 104.22 46.71
CA VAL A 888 -83.02 105.51 46.32
C VAL A 888 -83.55 105.46 44.90
N TYR A 889 -84.52 106.32 44.58
CA TYR A 889 -84.87 106.60 43.19
C TYR A 889 -83.89 107.63 42.64
N CYS A 890 -83.09 107.25 41.64
CA CYS A 890 -82.28 108.18 40.87
C CYS A 890 -83.05 108.68 39.65
N ASP A 891 -83.12 109.99 39.51
CA ASP A 891 -83.48 110.66 38.26
C ASP A 891 -82.18 111.03 37.52
N MET A 892 -81.99 110.39 36.37
CA MET A 892 -80.84 110.55 35.48
C MET A 892 -81.16 111.42 34.25
N ASP A 893 -82.43 111.80 34.07
CA ASP A 893 -82.92 112.44 32.84
C ASP A 893 -83.09 113.96 33.02
N THR A 894 -83.51 114.42 34.20
CA THR A 894 -83.74 115.86 34.48
C THR A 894 -82.42 116.62 34.66
N ASP A 895 -82.23 117.73 33.94
CA ASP A 895 -81.16 118.71 34.20
C ASP A 895 -79.73 118.12 34.18
N GLY A 896 -79.52 117.09 33.35
CA GLY A 896 -78.25 116.33 33.26
C GLY A 896 -78.14 115.14 34.21
N GLY A 897 -79.14 114.90 35.05
CA GLY A 897 -79.23 113.73 35.92
C GLY A 897 -78.48 113.83 37.24
N GLY A 898 -78.28 112.66 37.86
CA GLY A 898 -77.56 112.48 39.11
C GLY A 898 -78.38 112.82 40.36
N TRP A 899 -79.70 112.94 40.25
CA TRP A 899 -80.59 113.38 41.32
C TRP A 899 -81.12 112.23 42.18
N ILE A 900 -80.96 112.32 43.49
CA ILE A 900 -81.66 111.49 44.48
C ILE A 900 -83.04 112.10 44.71
N VAL A 901 -84.11 111.46 44.25
CA VAL A 901 -85.48 111.86 44.58
C VAL A 901 -85.80 111.48 46.03
N PHE A 902 -86.37 112.42 46.79
CA PHE A 902 -86.71 112.21 48.19
C PHE A 902 -88.18 112.49 48.55
N GLN A 903 -88.91 113.18 47.68
CA GLN A 903 -90.35 113.38 47.81
C GLN A 903 -90.98 113.34 46.42
N ARG A 904 -92.14 112.68 46.29
CA ARG A 904 -92.98 112.79 45.08
C ARG A 904 -94.46 112.76 45.45
N ARG A 905 -95.26 113.66 44.85
CA ARG A 905 -96.73 113.61 44.73
C ARG A 905 -97.08 113.69 43.25
N ASN A 906 -97.99 112.84 42.79
CA ASN A 906 -98.43 112.77 41.39
C ASN A 906 -99.79 112.09 41.18
N THR A 907 -100.40 111.50 42.22
CA THR A 907 -101.64 110.71 42.11
C THR A 907 -102.60 110.90 43.29
N GLY A 908 -102.14 111.43 44.42
CA GLY A 908 -102.95 111.69 45.61
C GLY A 908 -103.37 110.43 46.38
N GLN A 909 -102.86 109.25 46.01
CA GLN A 909 -103.18 107.99 46.67
C GLN A 909 -102.52 107.86 48.03
N LEU A 910 -101.37 108.52 48.24
CA LEU A 910 -100.68 108.57 49.51
C LEU A 910 -101.02 109.85 50.27
N ASP A 911 -101.63 109.67 51.44
CA ASP A 911 -101.81 110.71 52.44
C ASP A 911 -100.44 111.12 53.04
N PHE A 912 -100.20 112.43 53.15
CA PHE A 912 -99.00 113.02 53.77
C PHE A 912 -99.28 113.71 55.11
N PHE A 913 -100.52 113.72 55.60
CA PHE A 913 -100.87 114.23 56.93
C PHE A 913 -100.42 113.25 58.03
N LYS A 914 -99.10 113.13 58.18
CA LYS A 914 -98.44 112.09 58.98
C LYS A 914 -97.79 112.64 60.25
N ARG A 915 -97.71 111.75 61.25
CA ARG A 915 -97.08 111.98 62.55
C ARG A 915 -95.56 112.13 62.43
N TRP A 916 -94.94 112.84 63.38
CA TRP A 916 -93.50 113.11 63.45
C TRP A 916 -92.64 111.89 63.12
N ARG A 917 -92.89 110.77 63.80
CA ARG A 917 -92.12 109.52 63.65
C ARG A 917 -92.13 109.00 62.20
N THR A 918 -93.28 109.05 61.54
CA THR A 918 -93.44 108.63 60.14
C THR A 918 -92.60 109.49 59.19
N TYR A 919 -92.55 110.79 59.42
CA TYR A 919 -91.70 111.71 58.66
C TYR A 919 -90.21 111.48 58.90
N VAL A 920 -89.82 110.97 60.07
CA VAL A 920 -88.44 110.56 60.38
C VAL A 920 -88.04 109.28 59.64
N GLU A 921 -88.85 108.23 59.77
CA GLU A 921 -88.58 106.89 59.22
C GLU A 921 -88.71 106.85 57.68
N GLY A 922 -89.64 107.64 57.11
CA GLY A 922 -90.02 107.61 55.71
C GLY A 922 -91.28 106.76 55.45
N PHE A 923 -91.99 107.05 54.36
CA PHE A 923 -93.23 106.36 53.99
C PHE A 923 -93.52 106.45 52.49
N GLY A 924 -94.25 105.46 51.96
CA GLY A 924 -94.58 105.37 50.52
C GLY A 924 -93.66 104.46 49.71
N ASP A 925 -93.77 104.56 48.39
CA ASP A 925 -93.06 103.73 47.40
C ASP A 925 -92.20 104.65 46.50
N PRO A 926 -90.86 104.50 46.46
CA PRO A 926 -89.98 105.32 45.63
C PRO A 926 -90.31 105.33 44.12
N MET A 927 -91.01 104.31 43.62
CA MET A 927 -91.49 104.26 42.22
C MET A 927 -92.82 105.00 42.01
N LYS A 928 -93.45 105.49 43.08
CA LYS A 928 -94.76 106.18 43.08
C LYS A 928 -94.67 107.45 43.94
N GLU A 929 -95.65 107.70 44.81
CA GLU A 929 -95.62 108.74 45.83
C GLU A 929 -94.88 108.27 47.08
N PHE A 930 -94.01 109.11 47.64
CA PHE A 930 -93.25 108.80 48.85
C PHE A 930 -92.63 110.03 49.52
N TRP A 931 -92.19 109.82 50.76
CA TRP A 931 -91.26 110.67 51.51
C TRP A 931 -90.11 109.79 52.02
N LEU A 932 -88.87 110.11 51.66
CA LEU A 932 -87.69 109.28 51.93
C LEU A 932 -87.46 109.02 53.43
N GLY A 933 -87.65 110.05 54.26
CA GLY A 933 -87.41 110.04 55.72
C GLY A 933 -86.36 111.07 56.14
N LEU A 934 -86.64 111.85 57.20
CA LEU A 934 -85.76 112.91 57.68
C LEU A 934 -84.39 112.41 58.17
N ASP A 935 -84.30 111.20 58.73
CA ASP A 935 -83.00 110.63 59.14
C ASP A 935 -82.13 110.26 57.93
N LYS A 936 -82.73 109.77 56.84
CA LYS A 936 -82.00 109.51 55.57
C LYS A 936 -81.56 110.82 54.93
N LEU A 937 -82.42 111.85 54.91
CA LEU A 937 -82.07 113.19 54.42
C LEU A 937 -80.94 113.83 55.24
N HIS A 938 -80.96 113.68 56.57
CA HIS A 938 -79.86 114.11 57.43
C HIS A 938 -78.56 113.36 57.10
N ASN A 939 -78.61 112.03 56.97
CA ASN A 939 -77.42 111.21 56.64
C ASN A 939 -76.88 111.43 55.22
N LEU A 940 -77.70 111.87 54.27
CA LEU A 940 -77.28 112.23 52.91
C LEU A 940 -76.68 113.63 52.84
N THR A 941 -77.30 114.61 53.51
CA THR A 941 -76.91 116.04 53.41
C THR A 941 -75.90 116.47 54.47
N THR A 942 -75.50 115.59 55.38
CA THR A 942 -74.50 115.85 56.43
C THR A 942 -73.49 114.71 56.53
N GLY A 943 -72.34 114.96 57.16
CA GLY A 943 -71.26 113.96 57.27
C GLY A 943 -70.37 113.82 56.03
N THR A 944 -70.63 114.57 54.95
CA THR A 944 -69.76 114.69 53.77
C THR A 944 -69.28 116.13 53.57
N PRO A 945 -68.11 116.37 52.95
CA PRO A 945 -67.74 117.69 52.43
C PRO A 945 -68.59 118.10 51.21
N THR A 946 -69.25 117.14 50.57
CA THR A 946 -70.20 117.33 49.46
C THR A 946 -71.34 118.24 49.89
N ARG A 947 -71.47 119.41 49.25
CA ARG A 947 -72.66 120.26 49.34
C ARG A 947 -73.70 119.71 48.37
N TYR A 948 -74.94 119.56 48.82
CA TYR A 948 -76.05 119.18 47.95
C TYR A 948 -76.85 120.42 47.55
N GLU A 949 -77.26 120.51 46.29
CA GLU A 949 -78.35 121.40 45.87
C GLU A 949 -79.67 120.63 45.91
N VAL A 950 -80.78 121.32 46.21
CA VAL A 950 -82.15 120.78 46.08
C VAL A 950 -82.85 121.39 44.89
N ARG A 951 -83.55 120.55 44.14
CA ARG A 951 -84.50 120.92 43.09
C ARG A 951 -85.91 120.51 43.51
N VAL A 952 -86.85 121.41 43.28
CA VAL A 952 -88.30 121.21 43.39
C VAL A 952 -88.86 121.38 41.98
N ASP A 953 -89.41 120.33 41.40
CA ASP A 953 -90.15 120.39 40.13
C ASP A 953 -91.65 120.39 40.43
N LEU A 954 -92.39 121.29 39.80
CA LEU A 954 -93.82 121.51 39.97
C LEU A 954 -94.51 121.45 38.61
N GLN A 955 -95.62 120.71 38.49
CA GLN A 955 -96.34 120.59 37.23
C GLN A 955 -97.86 120.55 37.40
N THR A 956 -98.52 121.17 36.43
CA THR A 956 -99.98 121.17 36.20
C THR A 956 -100.27 120.53 34.83
N ALA A 957 -101.53 120.42 34.44
CA ALA A 957 -101.90 119.87 33.12
C ALA A 957 -101.30 120.64 31.93
N ASN A 958 -101.07 121.96 32.07
CA ASN A 958 -100.68 122.84 30.96
C ASN A 958 -99.28 123.49 31.15
N GLU A 959 -98.78 123.57 32.37
CA GLU A 959 -97.55 124.30 32.72
C GLU A 959 -96.69 123.54 33.74
N SER A 960 -95.37 123.68 33.63
CA SER A 960 -94.38 123.22 34.61
C SER A 960 -93.46 124.37 35.03
N ALA A 961 -93.10 124.42 36.30
CA ALA A 961 -92.11 125.35 36.85
C ALA A 961 -91.17 124.62 37.83
N TYR A 962 -90.02 125.21 38.13
CA TYR A 962 -89.06 124.62 39.04
C TYR A 962 -88.36 125.65 39.94
N ALA A 963 -87.89 125.19 41.10
CA ALA A 963 -87.05 125.95 42.03
C ALA A 963 -85.80 125.13 42.35
N VAL A 964 -84.61 125.74 42.34
CA VAL A 964 -83.35 125.10 42.77
C VAL A 964 -82.64 125.98 43.78
N TYR A 965 -82.05 125.38 44.80
CA TYR A 965 -81.28 126.09 45.84
C TYR A 965 -79.87 125.51 45.91
N ASP A 966 -78.85 126.36 45.80
CA ASP A 966 -77.43 125.95 45.69
C ASP A 966 -76.85 125.23 46.93
N LEU A 967 -77.60 125.22 48.03
CA LEU A 967 -77.38 124.41 49.21
C LEU A 967 -78.73 123.87 49.72
N PHE A 968 -78.74 122.63 50.19
CA PHE A 968 -79.79 122.02 50.97
C PHE A 968 -79.19 121.10 52.02
N GLN A 969 -79.56 121.33 53.29
CA GLN A 969 -79.07 120.56 54.42
C GLN A 969 -80.16 120.39 55.48
N VAL A 970 -80.30 119.18 56.00
CA VAL A 970 -81.23 118.84 57.08
C VAL A 970 -80.42 118.53 58.33
N ALA A 971 -80.63 119.31 59.40
CA ALA A 971 -79.94 119.14 60.67
C ALA A 971 -80.35 117.84 61.40
N SER A 972 -79.68 117.53 62.52
CA SER A 972 -79.93 116.30 63.27
C SER A 972 -81.30 116.28 63.99
N SER A 973 -81.72 115.10 64.42
CA SER A 973 -82.92 114.91 65.25
C SER A 973 -82.91 115.74 66.54
N LYS A 974 -81.72 115.94 67.16
CA LYS A 974 -81.49 116.82 68.32
C LYS A 974 -81.88 118.27 68.03
N GLU A 975 -81.66 118.71 66.80
CA GLU A 975 -81.97 120.05 66.29
C GLU A 975 -83.34 120.11 65.60
N ARG A 976 -84.13 119.03 65.70
CA ARG A 976 -85.48 118.89 65.12
C ARG A 976 -85.49 119.07 63.60
N TYR A 977 -84.47 118.52 62.95
CA TYR A 977 -84.32 118.51 61.48
C TYR A 977 -84.43 119.90 60.86
N ARG A 978 -83.83 120.92 61.50
CA ARG A 978 -83.76 122.29 61.00
C ARG A 978 -83.28 122.33 59.55
N LEU A 979 -84.03 123.04 58.70
CA LEU A 979 -83.68 123.30 57.31
C LEU A 979 -82.55 124.31 57.21
N THR A 980 -81.62 124.10 56.29
CA THR A 980 -80.72 125.13 55.77
C THR A 980 -80.74 125.08 54.25
N VAL A 981 -81.10 126.20 53.61
CA VAL A 981 -81.07 126.36 52.15
C VAL A 981 -80.16 127.51 51.72
N GLY A 982 -79.65 127.39 50.49
CA GLY A 982 -78.78 128.37 49.84
C GLY A 982 -79.53 129.38 48.98
N LYS A 983 -78.88 129.85 47.90
CA LYS A 983 -79.43 130.81 46.95
C LYS A 983 -80.41 130.14 45.99
N TYR A 984 -81.58 130.75 45.82
CA TYR A 984 -82.59 130.37 44.84
C TYR A 984 -82.17 130.68 43.38
N ARG A 985 -82.55 129.77 42.47
CA ARG A 985 -82.68 129.98 41.01
C ARG A 985 -83.87 129.18 40.48
N GLY A 986 -84.58 129.66 39.46
CA GLY A 986 -85.66 128.90 38.80
C GLY A 986 -86.83 129.75 38.32
N THR A 987 -87.92 129.09 37.93
CA THR A 987 -89.15 129.71 37.38
C THR A 987 -90.36 129.67 38.32
N ALA A 988 -90.32 128.91 39.42
CA ALA A 988 -91.45 128.77 40.37
C ALA A 988 -91.54 129.89 41.43
N GLY A 989 -90.57 130.81 41.49
CA GLY A 989 -90.43 131.77 42.57
C GLY A 989 -89.88 131.14 43.86
N ASP A 990 -89.31 131.96 44.74
CA ASP A 990 -88.63 131.50 45.95
C ASP A 990 -89.60 131.35 47.13
N ALA A 991 -89.86 130.11 47.54
CA ALA A 991 -90.60 129.82 48.77
C ALA A 991 -89.75 129.23 49.91
N LEU A 992 -88.72 128.43 49.63
CA LEU A 992 -87.92 127.78 50.68
C LEU A 992 -87.03 128.75 51.47
N THR A 993 -86.59 129.89 50.91
CA THR A 993 -85.76 130.86 51.66
C THR A 993 -86.51 131.45 52.86
N TYR A 994 -87.83 131.61 52.77
CA TYR A 994 -88.67 132.04 53.90
C TYR A 994 -88.62 131.05 55.07
N HIS A 995 -88.59 129.75 54.76
CA HIS A 995 -88.51 128.63 55.71
C HIS A 995 -87.07 128.33 56.18
N ASN A 996 -86.06 129.05 55.68
CA ASN A 996 -84.66 128.81 55.99
C ASN A 996 -84.36 129.02 57.50
N GLY A 997 -83.64 128.08 58.11
CA GLY A 997 -83.37 128.08 59.55
C GLY A 997 -84.51 127.58 60.44
N TRP A 998 -85.65 127.17 59.88
CA TRP A 998 -86.80 126.67 60.65
C TRP A 998 -86.80 125.15 60.81
N LYS A 999 -87.49 124.70 61.85
CA LYS A 999 -87.53 123.29 62.30
C LYS A 999 -88.66 122.59 61.56
N PHE A 1000 -88.57 121.28 61.39
CA PHE A 1000 -89.71 120.54 60.82
C PHE A 1000 -90.86 120.54 61.85
N THR A 1001 -92.09 120.64 61.37
CA THR A 1001 -93.31 120.66 62.20
C THR A 1001 -94.32 119.66 61.64
N THR A 1002 -94.99 118.94 62.53
CA THR A 1002 -96.10 118.02 62.23
C THR A 1002 -97.27 118.27 63.17
N PHE A 1003 -98.46 117.78 62.85
CA PHE A 1003 -99.66 118.04 63.65
C PHE A 1003 -99.57 117.52 65.10
N ASP A 1004 -98.73 116.50 65.34
CA ASP A 1004 -98.43 115.91 66.64
C ASP A 1004 -97.15 116.48 67.29
N ARG A 1005 -96.42 117.35 66.59
CA ARG A 1005 -95.20 118.00 67.09
C ARG A 1005 -94.99 119.38 66.47
N ASP A 1006 -95.49 120.39 67.15
CA ASP A 1006 -95.23 121.79 66.84
C ASP A 1006 -93.76 122.17 67.11
N ASN A 1007 -93.12 122.85 66.16
CA ASN A 1007 -91.79 123.45 66.29
C ASN A 1007 -91.64 124.78 65.53
N ASP A 1008 -92.75 125.37 65.05
CA ASP A 1008 -92.74 126.59 64.24
C ASP A 1008 -92.75 127.87 65.13
N ILE A 1009 -93.21 129.02 64.63
CA ILE A 1009 -93.36 130.27 65.42
C ILE A 1009 -94.71 130.97 65.20
N ALA A 1010 -95.69 130.29 64.61
CA ALA A 1010 -97.06 130.79 64.57
C ALA A 1010 -97.74 130.66 65.94
N LEU A 1011 -98.89 131.31 66.08
CA LEU A 1011 -99.75 131.20 67.27
C LEU A 1011 -100.57 129.90 67.31
N SER A 1012 -100.51 129.10 66.23
CA SER A 1012 -101.24 127.84 66.03
C SER A 1012 -100.44 126.91 65.11
N ASN A 1013 -100.25 125.65 65.49
CA ASN A 1013 -99.50 124.63 64.74
C ASN A 1013 -99.86 124.62 63.25
N CYS A 1014 -98.91 125.03 62.41
CA CYS A 1014 -99.16 125.22 60.98
C CYS A 1014 -99.37 123.90 60.23
N ALA A 1015 -98.76 122.80 60.69
CA ALA A 1015 -98.93 121.49 60.08
C ALA A 1015 -100.31 120.88 60.37
N LEU A 1016 -100.91 121.20 61.52
CA LEU A 1016 -102.30 120.88 61.82
C LEU A 1016 -103.25 121.70 60.95
N THR A 1017 -103.05 123.03 60.86
CA THR A 1017 -103.90 123.94 60.08
C THR A 1017 -103.84 123.67 58.56
N HIS A 1018 -102.66 123.31 58.03
CA HIS A 1018 -102.44 123.15 56.58
C HIS A 1018 -102.28 121.68 56.13
N HIS A 1019 -102.65 120.72 56.99
CA HIS A 1019 -102.76 119.31 56.66
C HIS A 1019 -101.52 118.67 55.98
N GLY A 1020 -100.31 119.09 56.38
CA GLY A 1020 -99.04 118.55 55.86
C GLY A 1020 -97.88 118.84 56.80
N GLY A 1021 -96.88 117.96 56.87
CA GLY A 1021 -95.65 118.20 57.64
C GLY A 1021 -94.62 118.99 56.84
N TRP A 1022 -94.11 120.10 57.39
CA TRP A 1022 -93.17 120.99 56.68
C TRP A 1022 -92.28 121.81 57.63
N TRP A 1023 -91.29 122.52 57.07
CA TRP A 1023 -90.38 123.42 57.79
C TRP A 1023 -90.99 124.81 58.06
N TYR A 1024 -92.21 124.85 58.58
CA TYR A 1024 -92.95 126.10 58.75
C TYR A 1024 -92.22 127.13 59.64
N LYS A 1025 -92.34 128.40 59.24
CA LYS A 1025 -91.93 129.58 60.02
C LYS A 1025 -93.15 130.17 60.73
N ASN A 1026 -93.81 131.15 60.13
CA ASN A 1026 -95.12 131.64 60.58
C ASN A 1026 -96.15 131.15 59.56
N CYS A 1027 -96.37 129.84 59.58
CA CYS A 1027 -97.13 129.10 58.58
C CYS A 1027 -96.63 129.31 57.14
N HIS A 1028 -97.51 129.72 56.22
CA HIS A 1028 -97.42 129.28 54.84
C HIS A 1028 -96.57 130.19 53.92
N LEU A 1029 -95.84 129.52 53.01
CA LEU A 1029 -95.36 130.07 51.73
C LEU A 1029 -95.16 128.95 50.70
N ALA A 1030 -94.86 127.73 51.18
CA ALA A 1030 -94.99 126.49 50.43
C ALA A 1030 -95.54 125.40 51.34
N ASN A 1031 -96.25 124.44 50.75
CA ASN A 1031 -96.73 123.22 51.38
C ASN A 1031 -96.79 122.07 50.36
N PRO A 1032 -95.64 121.52 49.90
CA PRO A 1032 -95.63 120.40 48.95
C PRO A 1032 -96.15 119.08 49.56
N ASN A 1033 -96.36 119.07 50.89
CA ASN A 1033 -96.81 117.92 51.67
C ASN A 1033 -98.28 118.01 52.10
N GLY A 1034 -99.04 119.00 51.63
CA GLY A 1034 -100.44 119.21 52.00
C GLY A 1034 -101.40 118.11 51.53
N ARG A 1035 -102.70 118.33 51.77
CA ARG A 1035 -103.77 117.44 51.28
C ARG A 1035 -103.86 117.56 49.76
N TYR A 1036 -103.82 116.43 49.08
CA TYR A 1036 -103.84 116.40 47.61
C TYR A 1036 -105.23 116.78 47.08
N GLY A 1037 -105.30 117.74 46.15
CA GLY A 1037 -106.54 118.20 45.53
C GLY A 1037 -107.40 119.14 46.39
N GLU A 1038 -106.94 119.52 47.59
CA GLU A 1038 -107.64 120.46 48.48
C GLU A 1038 -107.33 121.91 48.09
N THR A 1039 -108.35 122.74 47.90
CA THR A 1039 -108.21 124.15 47.48
C THR A 1039 -108.49 125.16 48.60
N LYS A 1040 -108.83 124.68 49.81
CA LYS A 1040 -108.90 125.54 51.00
C LYS A 1040 -107.55 126.18 51.29
N HIS A 1041 -107.60 127.40 51.80
CA HIS A 1041 -106.49 128.29 52.11
C HIS A 1041 -105.26 127.57 52.72
N SER A 1042 -104.22 127.39 51.89
CA SER A 1042 -102.95 126.73 52.23
C SER A 1042 -102.99 125.25 52.61
N GLU A 1043 -104.16 124.59 52.70
CA GLU A 1043 -104.30 123.15 53.01
C GLU A 1043 -103.83 122.24 51.86
N GLY A 1044 -103.87 122.74 50.62
CA GLY A 1044 -103.49 122.00 49.41
C GLY A 1044 -101.99 121.75 49.26
N VAL A 1045 -101.62 120.83 48.36
CA VAL A 1045 -100.24 120.69 47.86
C VAL A 1045 -99.88 121.92 47.03
N ASN A 1046 -99.15 122.90 47.56
CA ASN A 1046 -99.03 124.20 46.89
C ASN A 1046 -97.70 124.95 47.09
N TRP A 1047 -97.48 125.97 46.24
CA TRP A 1047 -96.30 126.82 46.18
C TRP A 1047 -96.74 128.25 45.84
N GLU A 1048 -96.80 129.12 46.86
CA GLU A 1048 -97.48 130.41 46.77
C GLU A 1048 -96.91 131.34 45.69
N PRO A 1049 -95.57 131.45 45.49
CA PRO A 1049 -94.99 132.30 44.46
C PRO A 1049 -95.27 131.91 42.99
N TRP A 1050 -95.88 130.73 42.72
CA TRP A 1050 -96.19 130.28 41.35
C TRP A 1050 -97.68 130.26 41.02
N LYS A 1051 -98.53 129.73 41.90
CA LYS A 1051 -99.98 129.56 41.68
C LYS A 1051 -100.85 130.05 42.84
N GLY A 1052 -100.26 130.77 43.80
CA GLY A 1052 -100.94 131.13 45.04
C GLY A 1052 -101.13 129.94 45.97
N HIS A 1053 -101.74 130.20 47.12
CA HIS A 1053 -101.90 129.23 48.21
C HIS A 1053 -103.26 128.51 48.25
N GLU A 1054 -104.18 128.85 47.35
CA GLU A 1054 -105.52 128.23 47.24
C GLU A 1054 -105.60 127.21 46.07
N PHE A 1055 -104.47 126.92 45.42
CA PHE A 1055 -104.37 126.01 44.29
C PHE A 1055 -103.55 124.75 44.66
N SER A 1056 -104.18 123.57 44.63
CA SER A 1056 -103.44 122.31 44.76
C SER A 1056 -102.77 121.95 43.44
N ILE A 1057 -101.45 122.04 43.41
CA ILE A 1057 -100.57 121.54 42.35
C ILE A 1057 -100.66 120.00 42.31
N PRO A 1058 -100.97 119.38 41.14
CA PRO A 1058 -101.14 117.93 41.04
C PRO A 1058 -99.83 117.14 40.96
N TYR A 1059 -98.72 117.76 40.53
CA TYR A 1059 -97.40 117.14 40.55
C TYR A 1059 -96.40 118.01 41.31
N VAL A 1060 -95.74 117.42 42.30
CA VAL A 1060 -94.53 117.97 42.92
C VAL A 1060 -93.52 116.86 43.17
N GLU A 1061 -92.26 117.13 42.88
CA GLU A 1061 -91.14 116.26 43.21
C GLU A 1061 -90.01 117.08 43.82
N LEU A 1062 -89.40 116.58 44.90
CA LEU A 1062 -88.20 117.17 45.49
C LEU A 1062 -87.04 116.17 45.43
N LYS A 1063 -85.89 116.65 44.95
CA LYS A 1063 -84.70 115.84 44.68
C LYS A 1063 -83.40 116.60 44.95
N ILE A 1064 -82.34 115.90 45.32
CA ILE A 1064 -81.04 116.47 45.69
C ILE A 1064 -79.89 115.86 44.89
N ARG A 1065 -78.84 116.63 44.60
CA ARG A 1065 -77.59 116.12 44.02
C ARG A 1065 -76.37 116.92 44.49
N PRO A 1066 -75.15 116.42 44.33
CA PRO A 1066 -73.93 117.20 44.56
C PRO A 1066 -73.91 118.50 43.75
N HIS A 1067 -73.82 119.64 44.43
CA HIS A 1067 -73.77 120.97 43.80
C HIS A 1067 -72.50 121.12 42.95
N GLY A 1068 -72.67 121.54 41.69
CA GLY A 1068 -71.59 121.64 40.71
C GLY A 1068 -71.41 120.39 39.83
N TYR A 1069 -72.29 119.40 39.96
CA TYR A 1069 -72.39 118.30 38.98
C TYR A 1069 -73.11 118.77 37.71
N SER A 1070 -72.34 119.01 36.64
CA SER A 1070 -72.87 119.17 35.27
C SER A 1070 -72.32 118.08 34.34
N GLY A 1071 -73.18 117.55 33.47
CA GLY A 1071 -72.90 116.32 32.70
C GLY A 1071 -71.93 116.46 31.52
N GLU A 1072 -71.30 117.62 31.29
CA GLU A 1072 -70.56 117.91 30.05
C GLU A 1072 -69.14 117.30 29.97
N HIS A 1073 -68.64 116.70 31.05
CA HIS A 1073 -67.21 116.41 31.20
C HIS A 1073 -66.69 115.10 30.56
N VAL A 1074 -67.38 114.53 29.55
CA VAL A 1074 -67.09 113.17 29.02
C VAL A 1074 -66.85 113.11 27.50
N LEU A 1075 -66.39 114.19 26.85
CA LEU A 1075 -66.02 114.18 25.42
C LEU A 1075 -64.74 114.99 25.07
N ASP A 1076 -63.56 114.60 25.59
CA ASP A 1076 -62.36 114.39 24.73
C ASP A 1076 -61.16 113.76 25.49
N ARG A 1077 -60.39 112.92 24.78
CA ARG A 1077 -58.93 112.63 24.94
C ARG A 1077 -58.50 111.38 24.15
N LYS A 1078 -58.42 111.47 22.82
CA LYS A 1078 -57.65 110.50 22.02
C LYS A 1078 -56.16 110.57 22.40
N LYS A 1079 -55.52 109.42 22.66
CA LYS A 1079 -54.08 109.32 22.94
C LYS A 1079 -53.31 108.91 21.67
N ARG A 1080 -52.15 109.54 21.43
CA ARG A 1080 -51.28 109.29 20.27
C ARG A 1080 -50.67 107.89 20.29
N THR A 1081 -50.52 107.29 19.12
CA THR A 1081 -49.55 106.22 18.86
C THR A 1081 -48.14 106.78 18.77
N LEU A 1082 -47.17 106.05 19.29
CA LEU A 1082 -45.74 106.18 18.97
C LEU A 1082 -45.38 104.99 18.06
N GLY A 1083 -44.55 105.24 17.05
CA GLY A 1083 -43.97 104.20 16.21
C GLY A 1083 -42.47 104.11 16.44
N GLU A 1084 -41.94 102.88 16.48
CA GLU A 1084 -40.51 102.63 16.50
C GLU A 1084 -40.03 102.14 15.12
N ASN A 1085 -38.84 102.61 14.71
CA ASN A 1085 -38.23 102.18 13.46
C ASN A 1085 -37.46 100.86 13.67
N SER A 1086 -37.76 99.86 12.84
CA SER A 1086 -36.99 98.62 12.79
C SER A 1086 -35.58 98.83 12.23
N ARG A 1087 -34.57 98.24 12.87
CA ARG A 1087 -33.28 97.91 12.26
C ARG A 1087 -33.02 96.41 12.39
N THR A 1088 -32.93 95.73 11.26
CA THR A 1088 -32.16 94.49 11.01
C THR A 1088 -32.07 93.45 12.14
N PHE A 1089 -32.66 92.28 11.93
CA PHE A 1089 -32.14 91.37 10.89
C PHE A 1089 -33.24 90.99 9.90
#